data_AF-A0A3C0QLZ2-F1
#
_entry.id   AF-A0A3C0QLZ2-F1
#
_cell.length_a   1.000
_cell.length_b   1.000
_cell.length_c   1.000
_cell.angle_alpha   90.00
_cell.angle_beta   90.00
_cell.angle_gamma   90.00
#
_symmetry.space_group_name_H-M   'P 1'
#
loop_
_entity.id
_entity.type
_entity.pdbx_description
1 polymer ?
#
loop_
_entity_poly.entity_id
_entity_poly.type
_entity_poly.pdbx_seq_one_letter_code
_entity_poly.pdbx_strand_id
1 'polypeptide(L)'
;MMMMRKNWKRFTAGVCAVVLSFGTMGILPANALEVSNAQTVQAQASELKTRNVHIQMDGVNTWESEHFKFYWGNSGDSAQVTESFLQENAKNLEACWDVYMNDLSMNPPTQSVNEYFRDGNEYKVNFYIHNTGLKGEDGAEIPTDWAYMGYDREGYAFMFCCVGAMNNSPNPSWVLPHEFGHVVTAHQYGWNDNKYVQSWWEAIANWYREQFLYSDYYQQWANITGTTDYFETYMKNLCFTPILGRDNYASWAFLQYLTENPDNLGNYGKDFMKTLMQQGQPNEYPYKEIERLGNADMKETLGKYAARLATLDFAQKNAYQKRQAELLNAGEWNWGEIYTLLEKTTDKENYYTVPTERAPQQFGVNIIPLTASGGSWDNGADISVTLEGLTDVKGADWRACLVAESNGTTRYSDLGKAGETISINAGIADAVFLVVTATPDSDTWQENGVPWAYGEGEFDENHRPFLGKTRYPYAVTIEGAEIKQTMNEGGMAQGSYHSNGGGFVASTAHVDDSVYVGKNAKVLGWATVTGNARIDDYAIVTGSANVSGNAVVNGHAVVAENATVKDNAIVGDYAGVMGNSVVSDNARVIESGLVFNDYKVSGDATIKGVTYGLAKGSANGQAIADGDYYDDSSRTITNGTVFGWASPDAYVQSRPYKDGQMAGLEFDSDSSHIANDTYTSTYGVSIGAPTWEETRTSGKGVLTFTENQYLIADSSYAELRDADYQTAVLMREDGDIFNFGTGEKYIRLTTDNGALYLTASDGTKFEGLEVKDAYEKGKWAVISVVIVDNTVEINVNGEMKASGEMTIDPIDIVSEDATYILGGGGLSMDYFRVNYKKVAEPEYYYTETENVETEPVEPEPMYLYGDMNGDRVINVIDLALLKKQILSGSVYRQGDCDGDGTIGVGDIIALQRYLHKLGNTGLTGTLPKHE
;
A
#
# COMPACT_ATOMS: atom_id res chain seq x y z
N MET A 1 -8.42 -8.08 -21.02
CA MET A 1 -9.04 -8.52 -22.30
C MET A 1 -8.99 -7.35 -23.27
N MET A 2 -8.18 -7.41 -24.34
CA MET A 2 -7.90 -6.25 -25.19
C MET A 2 -8.05 -6.64 -26.66
N MET A 3 -9.13 -6.19 -27.33
CA MET A 3 -9.13 -6.03 -28.78
C MET A 3 -10.26 -5.10 -29.27
N MET A 4 -9.81 -3.98 -29.87
CA MET A 4 -10.53 -3.11 -30.82
C MET A 4 -11.62 -2.18 -30.20
N ARG A 5 -11.79 -0.91 -30.61
CA ARG A 5 -11.88 -0.41 -32.00
C ARG A 5 -11.57 1.09 -32.12
N LYS A 6 -10.96 1.41 -33.27
CA LYS A 6 -10.86 2.73 -33.89
C LYS A 6 -12.20 3.24 -34.42
N ASN A 7 -12.40 4.55 -34.28
CA ASN A 7 -13.06 5.49 -35.20
C ASN A 7 -14.58 5.34 -35.48
N TRP A 8 -15.39 6.33 -35.04
CA TRP A 8 -15.91 7.38 -35.94
C TRP A 8 -16.65 8.55 -35.27
N LYS A 9 -16.73 9.66 -36.02
CA LYS A 9 -17.06 11.03 -35.63
C LYS A 9 -18.57 11.36 -35.69
N ARG A 10 -18.98 12.23 -34.76
CA ARG A 10 -19.88 13.40 -34.84
C ARG A 10 -21.15 13.32 -35.72
N PHE A 11 -22.30 13.66 -35.10
CA PHE A 11 -23.21 14.70 -35.61
C PHE A 11 -23.92 15.45 -34.47
N THR A 12 -24.11 16.74 -34.68
CA THR A 12 -24.61 17.78 -33.75
C THR A 12 -26.02 18.25 -34.10
N ALA A 13 -26.68 18.84 -33.08
CA ALA A 13 -27.79 19.82 -33.12
C ALA A 13 -29.23 19.28 -33.32
N GLY A 14 -30.27 19.81 -32.66
CA GLY A 14 -30.34 20.94 -31.73
C GLY A 14 -31.76 21.18 -31.17
N VAL A 15 -31.79 21.86 -30.02
CA VAL A 15 -32.77 22.84 -29.49
C VAL A 15 -34.22 22.77 -29.96
N CYS A 16 -35.15 22.62 -29.00
CA CYS A 16 -36.26 23.57 -28.81
C CYS A 16 -36.93 23.41 -27.42
N ALA A 17 -36.90 24.49 -26.65
CA ALA A 17 -37.68 24.70 -25.43
C ALA A 17 -39.14 25.07 -25.76
N VAL A 18 -40.06 24.93 -24.79
CA VAL A 18 -40.96 26.00 -24.27
C VAL A 18 -42.12 25.43 -23.41
N VAL A 19 -42.07 25.75 -22.11
CA VAL A 19 -43.09 26.41 -21.23
C VAL A 19 -44.46 25.75 -20.92
N LEU A 20 -44.60 25.42 -19.63
CA LEU A 20 -45.66 25.70 -18.63
C LEU A 20 -47.14 25.81 -19.06
N SER A 21 -47.99 25.12 -18.30
CA SER A 21 -49.11 25.79 -17.59
C SER A 21 -49.65 24.94 -16.42
N PHE A 22 -49.61 25.54 -15.23
CA PHE A 22 -50.31 25.11 -14.01
C PHE A 22 -51.84 25.29 -14.14
N GLY A 23 -52.62 24.42 -13.48
CA GLY A 23 -54.08 24.52 -13.41
C GLY A 23 -54.69 23.83 -12.19
N THR A 24 -54.60 24.50 -11.04
CA THR A 24 -55.59 24.66 -9.95
C THR A 24 -56.37 23.46 -9.35
N MET A 25 -56.27 23.40 -8.01
CA MET A 25 -57.04 22.64 -7.03
C MET A 25 -58.56 22.89 -7.06
N GLY A 26 -59.33 21.85 -6.69
CA GLY A 26 -60.71 21.92 -6.20
C GLY A 26 -60.90 20.98 -5.01
N ILE A 27 -61.62 21.44 -3.98
CA ILE A 27 -61.70 20.93 -2.60
C ILE A 27 -63.04 20.19 -2.34
N LEU A 28 -62.95 18.95 -1.79
CA LEU A 28 -63.84 18.21 -0.85
C LEU A 28 -65.34 17.95 -1.19
N PRO A 29 -66.09 17.02 -0.52
CA PRO A 29 -65.81 16.30 0.74
C PRO A 29 -66.10 14.77 0.76
N ALA A 30 -65.74 14.19 1.91
CA ALA A 30 -65.96 12.81 2.33
C ALA A 30 -67.45 12.44 2.50
N ASN A 31 -67.80 11.22 2.08
CA ASN A 31 -68.93 10.47 2.59
C ASN A 31 -68.44 9.06 2.96
N ALA A 32 -68.69 8.68 4.21
CA ALA A 32 -68.58 7.31 4.68
C ALA A 32 -69.77 6.49 4.16
N LEU A 33 -69.55 5.24 3.75
CA LEU A 33 -70.35 4.07 4.15
C LEU A 33 -69.87 2.77 3.49
N GLU A 34 -69.94 1.73 4.32
CA GLU A 34 -70.07 0.29 4.04
C GLU A 34 -68.83 -0.53 3.67
N VAL A 35 -68.39 -1.26 4.72
CA VAL A 35 -67.65 -2.50 4.65
C VAL A 35 -68.49 -3.53 3.86
N SER A 36 -68.13 -3.75 2.60
CA SER A 36 -68.57 -4.92 1.84
C SER A 36 -67.41 -5.92 1.74
N ASN A 37 -67.69 -7.16 2.16
CA ASN A 37 -66.83 -8.33 2.09
C ASN A 37 -65.83 -8.30 0.92
N ALA A 38 -64.54 -8.39 1.25
CA ALA A 38 -63.49 -8.66 0.29
C ALA A 38 -63.80 -9.99 -0.41
N GLN A 39 -64.29 -9.90 -1.65
CA GLN A 39 -64.09 -10.98 -2.61
C GLN A 39 -62.57 -11.10 -2.79
N THR A 40 -62.04 -12.26 -2.43
CA THR A 40 -60.72 -12.71 -2.85
C THR A 40 -60.68 -12.67 -4.37
N VAL A 41 -60.18 -11.57 -4.93
CA VAL A 41 -59.66 -11.56 -6.29
C VAL A 41 -58.39 -12.40 -6.21
N GLN A 42 -58.48 -13.67 -6.60
CA GLN A 42 -57.29 -14.39 -7.03
C GLN A 42 -56.71 -13.57 -8.18
N ALA A 43 -55.60 -12.88 -7.91
CA ALA A 43 -54.76 -12.36 -8.97
C ALA A 43 -54.37 -13.56 -9.84
N GLN A 44 -54.80 -13.55 -11.11
CA GLN A 44 -54.14 -14.38 -12.11
C GLN A 44 -52.67 -13.96 -12.10
N ALA A 45 -51.78 -14.84 -11.68
CA ALA A 45 -50.36 -14.67 -11.94
C ALA A 45 -50.21 -14.47 -13.45
N SER A 46 -49.77 -13.29 -13.89
CA SER A 46 -49.47 -13.07 -15.30
C SER A 46 -48.22 -13.89 -15.62
N GLU A 47 -48.39 -14.95 -16.39
CA GLU A 47 -47.29 -15.79 -16.85
C GLU A 47 -46.29 -14.93 -17.64
N LEU A 48 -45.03 -14.87 -17.18
CA LEU A 48 -43.98 -14.08 -17.83
C LEU A 48 -43.81 -14.52 -19.28
N LYS A 49 -43.83 -13.56 -20.20
CA LYS A 49 -43.67 -13.83 -21.64
C LYS A 49 -42.22 -14.09 -21.97
N THR A 50 -41.98 -14.69 -23.13
CA THR A 50 -40.64 -14.79 -23.72
C THR A 50 -40.47 -13.78 -24.84
N ARG A 51 -39.27 -13.21 -24.95
CA ARG A 51 -38.85 -12.33 -26.04
C ARG A 51 -37.40 -12.61 -26.35
N ASN A 52 -36.99 -12.44 -27.60
CA ASN A 52 -35.57 -12.32 -27.95
C ASN A 52 -35.45 -11.48 -29.22
N VAL A 53 -34.62 -10.45 -29.13
CA VAL A 53 -34.26 -9.56 -30.25
C VAL A 53 -32.75 -9.39 -30.36
N HIS A 54 -31.96 -10.19 -29.64
CA HIS A 54 -30.50 -10.05 -29.58
C HIS A 54 -29.78 -11.07 -30.47
N ILE A 55 -30.35 -12.28 -30.64
CA ILE A 55 -29.75 -13.35 -31.47
C ILE A 55 -30.67 -13.76 -32.63
N GLN A 56 -30.08 -14.30 -33.69
CA GLN A 56 -30.82 -14.99 -34.75
C GLN A 56 -31.39 -16.31 -34.22
N MET A 57 -32.63 -16.64 -34.59
CA MET A 57 -33.33 -17.83 -34.09
C MET A 57 -33.13 -19.08 -34.95
N ASP A 58 -32.55 -18.95 -36.14
CA ASP A 58 -32.37 -20.08 -37.05
C ASP A 58 -31.35 -21.08 -36.48
N GLY A 59 -31.81 -22.30 -36.21
CA GLY A 59 -30.96 -23.34 -35.64
C GLY A 59 -30.51 -23.06 -34.20
N VAL A 60 -31.34 -22.36 -33.41
CA VAL A 60 -31.13 -22.14 -31.98
C VAL A 60 -32.03 -23.06 -31.17
N ASN A 61 -31.46 -23.66 -30.13
CA ASN A 61 -32.17 -24.43 -29.14
C ASN A 61 -32.64 -23.53 -27.99
N THR A 62 -33.78 -23.86 -27.38
CA THR A 62 -34.31 -23.09 -26.26
C THR A 62 -34.83 -23.99 -25.14
N TRP A 63 -34.73 -23.50 -23.91
CA TRP A 63 -35.31 -24.11 -22.71
C TRP A 63 -35.68 -23.00 -21.73
N GLU A 64 -36.64 -23.22 -20.83
CA GLU A 64 -37.09 -22.17 -19.89
C GLU A 64 -37.43 -22.73 -18.52
N SER A 65 -37.23 -21.87 -17.52
CA SER A 65 -37.70 -22.04 -16.15
C SER A 65 -38.80 -21.00 -15.87
N GLU A 66 -39.12 -20.74 -14.60
CA GLU A 66 -40.16 -19.78 -14.21
C GLU A 66 -39.80 -18.35 -14.66
N HIS A 67 -38.57 -17.91 -14.38
CA HIS A 67 -38.13 -16.54 -14.63
C HIS A 67 -37.08 -16.40 -15.75
N PHE A 68 -36.50 -17.49 -16.25
CA PHE A 68 -35.39 -17.45 -17.21
C PHE A 68 -35.68 -18.18 -18.52
N LYS A 69 -35.10 -17.67 -19.61
CA LYS A 69 -35.16 -18.26 -20.94
C LYS A 69 -33.75 -18.49 -21.49
N PHE A 70 -33.38 -19.75 -21.67
CA PHE A 70 -32.07 -20.16 -22.16
C PHE A 70 -32.06 -20.33 -23.68
N TYR A 71 -30.97 -19.88 -24.30
CA TYR A 71 -30.68 -20.03 -25.73
C TYR A 71 -29.27 -20.57 -25.94
N TRP A 72 -29.11 -21.52 -26.86
CA TRP A 72 -27.80 -22.01 -27.28
C TRP A 72 -27.83 -22.54 -28.72
N GLY A 73 -26.70 -22.47 -29.41
CA GLY A 73 -26.56 -22.94 -30.79
C GLY A 73 -26.33 -24.45 -30.91
N ASN A 74 -25.88 -24.88 -32.09
CA ASN A 74 -25.72 -26.29 -32.47
C ASN A 74 -24.27 -26.74 -32.72
N SER A 75 -23.28 -25.97 -32.28
CA SER A 75 -21.84 -26.27 -32.49
C SER A 75 -21.03 -26.03 -31.22
N GLY A 76 -19.70 -26.18 -31.27
CA GLY A 76 -18.82 -25.98 -30.12
C GLY A 76 -19.26 -26.80 -28.90
N ASP A 77 -19.49 -26.13 -27.78
CA ASP A 77 -19.89 -26.74 -26.51
C ASP A 77 -21.38 -27.11 -26.41
N SER A 78 -22.15 -26.97 -27.49
CA SER A 78 -23.58 -27.30 -27.52
C SER A 78 -23.88 -28.73 -27.03
N ALA A 79 -22.99 -29.69 -27.32
CA ALA A 79 -23.14 -31.07 -26.86
C ALA A 79 -23.07 -31.24 -25.33
N GLN A 80 -22.52 -30.26 -24.61
CA GLN A 80 -22.44 -30.24 -23.15
C GLN A 80 -23.72 -29.66 -22.52
N VAL A 81 -24.55 -28.94 -23.30
CA VAL A 81 -25.80 -28.35 -22.84
C VAL A 81 -26.93 -29.38 -22.89
N THR A 82 -26.94 -30.25 -21.89
CA THR A 82 -28.00 -31.26 -21.71
C THR A 82 -29.19 -30.70 -20.93
N GLU A 83 -30.33 -31.40 -20.95
CA GLU A 83 -31.48 -31.02 -20.13
C GLU A 83 -31.14 -31.00 -18.63
N SER A 84 -30.35 -31.95 -18.14
CA SER A 84 -29.91 -31.95 -16.73
C SER A 84 -29.00 -30.77 -16.41
N PHE A 85 -28.14 -30.37 -17.34
CA PHE A 85 -27.30 -29.19 -17.20
C PHE A 85 -28.14 -27.91 -17.10
N LEU A 86 -29.17 -27.78 -17.94
CA LEU A 86 -30.10 -26.65 -17.92
C LEU A 86 -30.94 -26.61 -16.65
N GLN A 87 -31.48 -27.76 -16.21
CA GLN A 87 -32.25 -27.86 -14.97
C GLN A 87 -31.43 -27.44 -13.74
N GLU A 88 -30.18 -27.90 -13.65
CA GLU A 88 -29.30 -27.57 -12.53
C GLU A 88 -28.91 -26.09 -12.54
N ASN A 89 -28.59 -25.51 -13.70
CA ASN A 89 -28.28 -24.08 -13.79
C ASN A 89 -29.50 -23.18 -13.58
N ALA A 90 -30.67 -23.60 -14.05
CA ALA A 90 -31.92 -22.90 -13.79
C ALA A 90 -32.25 -22.91 -12.30
N LYS A 91 -32.09 -24.05 -11.61
CA LYS A 91 -32.23 -24.12 -10.15
C LYS A 91 -31.33 -23.10 -9.43
N ASN A 92 -30.11 -22.85 -9.92
CA ASN A 92 -29.22 -21.82 -9.40
C ASN A 92 -29.81 -20.42 -9.58
N LEU A 93 -30.20 -20.07 -10.80
CA LEU A 93 -30.76 -18.76 -11.11
C LEU A 93 -32.10 -18.49 -10.41
N GLU A 94 -32.97 -19.50 -10.30
CA GLU A 94 -34.25 -19.36 -9.58
C GLU A 94 -34.02 -19.17 -8.08
N ALA A 95 -33.02 -19.84 -7.49
CA ALA A 95 -32.63 -19.56 -6.11
C ALA A 95 -32.06 -18.14 -5.95
N CYS A 96 -31.26 -17.66 -6.92
CA CYS A 96 -30.80 -16.27 -6.93
C CYS A 96 -31.99 -15.29 -7.05
N TRP A 97 -32.97 -15.60 -7.90
CA TRP A 97 -34.20 -14.82 -8.03
C TRP A 97 -34.93 -14.70 -6.70
N ASP A 98 -35.11 -15.80 -5.98
CA ASP A 98 -35.75 -15.79 -4.67
C ASP A 98 -34.98 -14.90 -3.67
N VAL A 99 -33.64 -15.04 -3.59
CA VAL A 99 -32.84 -14.18 -2.71
C VAL A 99 -32.98 -12.71 -3.11
N TYR A 100 -32.86 -12.39 -4.39
CA TYR A 100 -32.78 -10.99 -4.82
C TYR A 100 -34.14 -10.28 -4.80
N MET A 101 -35.21 -10.97 -5.17
CA MET A 101 -36.54 -10.38 -5.22
C MET A 101 -37.28 -10.51 -3.90
N ASN A 102 -37.19 -11.64 -3.21
CA ASN A 102 -37.97 -11.87 -1.99
C ASN A 102 -37.22 -11.42 -0.74
N ASP A 103 -35.94 -11.80 -0.59
CA ASP A 103 -35.19 -11.47 0.62
C ASP A 103 -34.65 -10.02 0.59
N LEU A 104 -34.10 -9.60 -0.55
CA LEU A 104 -33.55 -8.25 -0.74
C LEU A 104 -34.58 -7.25 -1.29
N SER A 105 -35.78 -7.71 -1.68
CA SER A 105 -36.88 -6.86 -2.15
C SER A 105 -36.51 -5.98 -3.36
N MET A 106 -35.64 -6.45 -4.26
CA MET A 106 -35.27 -5.73 -5.47
C MET A 106 -36.43 -5.68 -6.47
N ASN A 107 -36.43 -4.69 -7.36
CA ASN A 107 -37.40 -4.67 -8.46
C ASN A 107 -37.08 -5.79 -9.47
N PRO A 108 -38.09 -6.54 -9.95
CA PRO A 108 -37.88 -7.65 -10.87
C PRO A 108 -37.39 -7.15 -12.25
N PRO A 109 -36.40 -7.82 -12.87
CA PRO A 109 -35.84 -7.44 -14.17
C PRO A 109 -36.70 -7.93 -15.34
N THR A 110 -38.01 -7.64 -15.30
CA THR A 110 -39.02 -8.19 -16.24
C THR A 110 -39.43 -7.21 -17.34
N GLN A 111 -39.00 -5.96 -17.27
CA GLN A 111 -39.37 -4.88 -18.17
C GLN A 111 -38.15 -4.13 -18.66
N SER A 112 -38.27 -3.42 -19.79
CA SER A 112 -37.17 -2.59 -20.29
C SER A 112 -36.71 -1.57 -19.23
N VAL A 113 -35.38 -1.40 -19.12
CA VAL A 113 -34.79 -0.31 -18.35
C VAL A 113 -35.08 1.07 -18.98
N ASN A 114 -35.51 1.07 -20.25
CA ASN A 114 -35.97 2.25 -20.96
C ASN A 114 -37.50 2.27 -21.01
N GLU A 115 -38.10 3.25 -20.33
CA GLU A 115 -39.55 3.39 -20.23
C GLU A 115 -40.24 3.46 -21.60
N TYR A 116 -39.58 4.00 -22.64
CA TYR A 116 -40.12 4.09 -23.99
C TYR A 116 -40.46 2.73 -24.61
N PHE A 117 -39.69 1.69 -24.27
CA PHE A 117 -39.86 0.34 -24.83
C PHE A 117 -40.75 -0.56 -23.98
N ARG A 118 -41.32 -0.05 -22.87
CA ARG A 118 -42.27 -0.84 -22.07
C ARG A 118 -43.61 -0.94 -22.80
N ASP A 119 -43.99 -2.16 -23.13
CA ASP A 119 -45.19 -2.50 -23.89
C ASP A 119 -46.37 -2.97 -23.00
N GLY A 120 -46.22 -2.85 -21.69
CA GLY A 120 -47.18 -3.31 -20.69
C GLY A 120 -47.11 -4.82 -20.39
N ASN A 121 -46.17 -5.54 -21.00
CA ASN A 121 -45.90 -6.94 -20.68
C ASN A 121 -44.67 -7.08 -19.78
N GLU A 122 -44.60 -8.22 -19.12
CA GLU A 122 -43.44 -8.66 -18.33
C GLU A 122 -42.84 -9.90 -18.97
N TYR A 123 -41.52 -9.99 -18.95
CA TYR A 123 -40.75 -10.97 -19.70
C TYR A 123 -39.76 -11.73 -18.82
N LYS A 124 -39.50 -12.98 -19.18
CA LYS A 124 -38.40 -13.79 -18.62
C LYS A 124 -37.06 -13.16 -19.00
N VAL A 125 -36.07 -13.29 -18.12
CA VAL A 125 -34.69 -12.86 -18.36
C VAL A 125 -34.04 -13.80 -19.36
N ASN A 126 -33.45 -13.24 -20.42
CA ASN A 126 -32.76 -14.03 -21.42
C ASN A 126 -31.36 -14.42 -20.95
N PHE A 127 -31.04 -15.70 -21.14
CA PHE A 127 -29.75 -16.29 -20.83
C PHE A 127 -29.18 -16.94 -22.09
N TYR A 128 -28.02 -16.50 -22.53
CA TYR A 128 -27.38 -16.99 -23.74
C TYR A 128 -26.12 -17.80 -23.40
N ILE A 129 -26.07 -19.06 -23.83
CA ILE A 129 -24.93 -19.94 -23.59
C ILE A 129 -24.00 -19.84 -24.80
N HIS A 130 -22.87 -19.14 -24.69
CA HIS A 130 -21.97 -18.93 -25.82
C HIS A 130 -20.96 -20.08 -25.98
N ASN A 131 -20.10 -19.97 -27.00
CA ASN A 131 -19.30 -21.07 -27.54
C ASN A 131 -20.14 -22.25 -28.07
N THR A 132 -21.43 -22.02 -28.30
CA THR A 132 -22.37 -23.01 -28.85
C THR A 132 -22.74 -22.73 -30.32
N GLY A 133 -22.18 -21.68 -30.92
CA GLY A 133 -22.47 -21.25 -32.30
C GLY A 133 -23.62 -20.27 -32.44
N LEU A 134 -24.06 -19.63 -31.35
CA LEU A 134 -25.00 -18.51 -31.42
C LEU A 134 -24.46 -17.38 -32.30
N LYS A 135 -25.36 -16.72 -33.03
CA LYS A 135 -25.07 -15.56 -33.86
C LYS A 135 -25.92 -14.38 -33.39
N GLY A 136 -25.32 -13.19 -33.35
CA GLY A 136 -26.03 -11.94 -33.08
C GLY A 136 -27.10 -11.68 -34.14
N GLU A 137 -28.01 -10.75 -33.88
CA GLU A 137 -29.10 -10.42 -34.81
C GLU A 137 -28.63 -10.07 -36.24
N ASP A 138 -27.43 -9.49 -36.37
CA ASP A 138 -26.77 -9.13 -37.62
C ASP A 138 -26.06 -10.31 -38.31
N GLY A 139 -26.09 -11.51 -37.71
CA GLY A 139 -25.44 -12.72 -38.18
C GLY A 139 -23.96 -12.81 -37.80
N ALA A 140 -23.43 -11.83 -37.07
CA ALA A 140 -22.05 -11.87 -36.57
C ALA A 140 -21.89 -12.91 -35.45
N GLU A 141 -20.66 -13.36 -35.24
CA GLU A 141 -20.33 -14.12 -34.04
C GLU A 141 -20.45 -13.23 -32.82
N ILE A 142 -21.13 -13.74 -31.80
CA ILE A 142 -21.18 -13.10 -30.50
C ILE A 142 -19.79 -13.27 -29.86
N PRO A 143 -19.20 -12.20 -29.30
CA PRO A 143 -17.92 -12.27 -28.61
C PRO A 143 -17.90 -13.41 -27.59
N THR A 144 -16.82 -14.20 -27.59
CA THR A 144 -16.61 -15.26 -26.62
C THR A 144 -15.87 -14.72 -25.40
N ASP A 145 -16.45 -14.89 -24.22
CA ASP A 145 -15.84 -14.50 -22.94
C ASP A 145 -16.01 -15.60 -21.88
N TRP A 146 -15.71 -15.37 -20.61
CA TRP A 146 -16.08 -16.29 -19.54
C TRP A 146 -17.58 -16.15 -19.19
N ALA A 147 -17.98 -14.92 -18.87
CA ALA A 147 -19.35 -14.48 -18.66
C ALA A 147 -19.44 -12.95 -18.75
N TYR A 148 -20.62 -12.41 -19.08
CA TYR A 148 -20.91 -10.97 -19.04
C TYR A 148 -22.43 -10.71 -19.08
N MET A 149 -22.83 -9.50 -18.69
CA MET A 149 -24.19 -8.97 -18.89
C MET A 149 -24.26 -8.03 -20.10
N GLY A 150 -25.46 -7.82 -20.67
CA GLY A 150 -25.66 -6.80 -21.70
C GLY A 150 -27.10 -6.33 -21.80
N TYR A 151 -27.36 -5.35 -22.68
CA TYR A 151 -28.70 -4.92 -23.03
C TYR A 151 -29.04 -5.29 -24.46
N ASP A 152 -30.27 -5.72 -24.70
CA ASP A 152 -30.80 -5.74 -26.06
C ASP A 152 -31.08 -4.31 -26.55
N ARG A 153 -31.36 -4.16 -27.84
CA ARG A 153 -31.60 -2.85 -28.47
C ARG A 153 -32.81 -2.09 -27.91
N GLU A 154 -33.66 -2.74 -27.12
CA GLU A 154 -34.83 -2.16 -26.47
C GLU A 154 -34.62 -1.99 -24.97
N GLY A 155 -33.42 -2.22 -24.43
CA GLY A 155 -33.08 -1.99 -23.03
C GLY A 155 -33.49 -3.12 -22.08
N TYR A 156 -33.68 -4.35 -22.56
CA TYR A 156 -33.83 -5.50 -21.67
C TYR A 156 -32.46 -6.08 -21.36
N ALA A 157 -32.09 -6.12 -20.08
CA ALA A 157 -30.82 -6.72 -19.69
C ALA A 157 -30.88 -8.24 -19.80
N PHE A 158 -29.77 -8.85 -20.20
CA PHE A 158 -29.59 -10.28 -20.38
C PHE A 158 -28.24 -10.74 -19.82
N MET A 159 -28.05 -12.05 -19.73
CA MET A 159 -26.79 -12.66 -19.32
C MET A 159 -26.20 -13.54 -20.42
N PHE A 160 -24.88 -13.59 -20.48
CA PHE A 160 -24.08 -14.51 -21.30
C PHE A 160 -23.09 -15.27 -20.42
N CYS A 161 -23.01 -16.60 -20.57
CA CYS A 161 -22.00 -17.43 -19.89
C CYS A 161 -21.51 -18.56 -20.80
N CYS A 162 -20.23 -18.96 -20.67
CA CYS A 162 -19.76 -20.21 -21.26
C CYS A 162 -20.22 -21.41 -20.41
N VAL A 163 -20.18 -22.62 -20.98
CA VAL A 163 -20.49 -23.85 -20.24
C VAL A 163 -19.59 -24.02 -19.01
N GLY A 164 -18.32 -23.60 -19.08
CA GLY A 164 -17.38 -23.65 -17.95
C GLY A 164 -17.80 -22.77 -16.77
N ALA A 165 -18.29 -21.56 -17.04
CA ALA A 165 -18.79 -20.62 -16.04
C ALA A 165 -20.08 -21.11 -15.35
N MET A 166 -20.78 -22.05 -15.98
CA MET A 166 -22.04 -22.63 -15.53
C MET A 166 -21.85 -24.00 -14.85
N ASN A 167 -20.61 -24.36 -14.50
CA ASN A 167 -20.34 -25.63 -13.83
C ASN A 167 -20.86 -25.62 -12.38
N ASN A 168 -21.73 -26.57 -12.05
CA ASN A 168 -22.33 -26.72 -10.71
C ASN A 168 -21.80 -27.96 -9.95
N SER A 169 -20.64 -28.50 -10.33
CA SER A 169 -20.03 -29.67 -9.67
C SER A 169 -18.63 -29.35 -9.11
N PRO A 170 -18.35 -29.66 -7.83
CA PRO A 170 -19.26 -30.28 -6.85
C PRO A 170 -20.31 -29.33 -6.25
N ASN A 171 -20.16 -28.00 -6.44
CA ASN A 171 -21.02 -26.97 -5.87
C ASN A 171 -21.59 -26.04 -6.95
N PRO A 172 -22.69 -25.31 -6.69
CA PRO A 172 -23.26 -24.36 -7.63
C PRO A 172 -22.24 -23.31 -8.08
N SER A 173 -22.35 -22.88 -9.34
CA SER A 173 -21.53 -21.81 -9.88
C SER A 173 -21.80 -20.49 -9.15
N TRP A 174 -20.72 -19.80 -8.79
CA TRP A 174 -20.74 -18.46 -8.20
C TRP A 174 -20.73 -17.36 -9.27
N VAL A 175 -20.53 -17.72 -10.55
CA VAL A 175 -20.59 -16.77 -11.67
C VAL A 175 -22.03 -16.34 -11.92
N LEU A 176 -22.98 -17.28 -11.87
CA LEU A 176 -24.40 -17.00 -12.12
C LEU A 176 -25.00 -15.94 -11.19
N PRO A 177 -24.84 -16.02 -9.85
CA PRO A 177 -25.35 -14.97 -8.96
C PRO A 177 -24.70 -13.60 -9.21
N HIS A 178 -23.42 -13.56 -9.57
CA HIS A 178 -22.72 -12.31 -9.92
C HIS A 178 -23.30 -11.68 -11.18
N GLU A 179 -23.37 -12.43 -12.29
CA GLU A 179 -23.88 -11.94 -13.56
C GLU A 179 -25.36 -11.55 -13.49
N PHE A 180 -26.15 -12.33 -12.74
CA PHE A 180 -27.55 -11.98 -12.51
C PHE A 180 -27.68 -10.74 -11.61
N GLY A 181 -26.76 -10.55 -10.66
CA GLY A 181 -26.63 -9.32 -9.88
C GLY A 181 -26.49 -8.08 -10.74
N HIS A 182 -25.71 -8.11 -11.83
CA HIS A 182 -25.67 -7.00 -12.78
C HIS A 182 -27.02 -6.75 -13.47
N VAL A 183 -27.71 -7.80 -13.91
CA VAL A 183 -29.05 -7.68 -14.51
C VAL A 183 -30.03 -7.05 -13.52
N VAL A 184 -29.99 -7.43 -12.24
CA VAL A 184 -30.84 -6.82 -11.22
C VAL A 184 -30.46 -5.37 -10.96
N THR A 185 -29.17 -5.05 -10.87
CA THR A 185 -28.64 -3.69 -10.70
C THR A 185 -29.16 -2.76 -11.81
N ALA A 186 -29.10 -3.22 -13.06
CA ALA A 186 -29.60 -2.49 -14.22
C ALA A 186 -31.08 -2.08 -14.09
N HIS A 187 -31.90 -2.91 -13.44
CA HIS A 187 -33.33 -2.68 -13.27
C HIS A 187 -33.69 -1.94 -11.97
N GLN A 188 -32.68 -1.46 -11.23
CA GLN A 188 -32.88 -0.50 -10.15
C GLN A 188 -32.77 0.96 -10.63
N TYR A 189 -32.34 1.20 -11.88
CA TYR A 189 -32.35 2.48 -12.62
C TYR A 189 -31.35 3.56 -12.19
N GLY A 190 -31.21 3.85 -10.90
CA GLY A 190 -30.48 5.03 -10.42
C GLY A 190 -29.01 5.10 -10.83
N TRP A 191 -28.42 3.96 -11.18
CA TRP A 191 -27.00 3.81 -11.49
C TRP A 191 -26.69 3.60 -12.99
N ASN A 192 -27.69 3.47 -13.87
CA ASN A 192 -27.47 3.17 -15.29
C ASN A 192 -26.74 4.30 -16.05
N ASP A 193 -27.02 5.55 -15.70
CA ASP A 193 -26.46 6.75 -16.36
C ASP A 193 -25.54 7.56 -15.43
N ASN A 194 -24.79 6.88 -14.56
CA ASN A 194 -23.86 7.51 -13.63
C ASN A 194 -22.40 7.17 -13.98
N LYS A 195 -21.60 8.19 -14.29
CA LYS A 195 -20.18 8.02 -14.68
C LYS A 195 -19.27 7.51 -13.55
N TYR A 196 -19.71 7.58 -12.29
CA TYR A 196 -18.89 7.22 -11.13
C TYR A 196 -19.06 5.77 -10.67
N VAL A 197 -20.14 5.10 -11.08
CA VAL A 197 -20.51 3.79 -10.52
C VAL A 197 -19.98 2.62 -11.33
N GLN A 198 -19.31 2.82 -12.47
CA GLN A 198 -18.98 1.70 -13.36
C GLN A 198 -18.18 0.58 -12.66
N SER A 199 -17.09 0.88 -11.96
CA SER A 199 -16.38 -0.13 -11.15
C SER A 199 -17.17 -0.63 -9.94
N TRP A 200 -18.13 0.16 -9.43
CA TRP A 200 -19.00 -0.27 -8.33
C TRP A 200 -19.97 -1.37 -8.76
N TRP A 201 -20.27 -1.51 -10.07
CA TRP A 201 -21.11 -2.61 -10.56
C TRP A 201 -20.48 -3.97 -10.28
N GLU A 202 -19.15 -4.09 -10.33
CA GLU A 202 -18.43 -5.33 -10.01
C GLU A 202 -18.51 -5.65 -8.51
N ALA A 203 -18.28 -4.65 -7.65
CA ALA A 203 -18.44 -4.78 -6.21
C ALA A 203 -19.88 -5.15 -5.83
N ILE A 204 -20.89 -4.54 -6.47
CA ILE A 204 -22.30 -4.88 -6.23
C ILE A 204 -22.62 -6.30 -6.70
N ALA A 205 -22.11 -6.72 -7.85
CA ALA A 205 -22.33 -8.08 -8.34
C ALA A 205 -21.72 -9.13 -7.39
N ASN A 206 -20.53 -8.88 -6.83
CA ASN A 206 -19.98 -9.74 -5.78
C ASN A 206 -20.74 -9.63 -4.46
N TRP A 207 -21.30 -8.46 -4.10
CA TRP A 207 -22.20 -8.35 -2.96
C TRP A 207 -23.46 -9.22 -3.14
N TYR A 208 -24.07 -9.24 -4.33
CA TYR A 208 -25.19 -10.14 -4.66
C TYR A 208 -24.78 -11.62 -4.60
N ARG A 209 -23.58 -11.95 -5.08
CA ARG A 209 -23.00 -13.29 -4.91
C ARG A 209 -22.90 -13.65 -3.44
N GLU A 210 -22.34 -12.78 -2.61
CA GLU A 210 -22.23 -13.02 -1.17
C GLU A 210 -23.61 -13.22 -0.52
N GLN A 211 -24.64 -12.43 -0.89
CA GLN A 211 -25.99 -12.64 -0.38
C GLN A 211 -26.55 -14.02 -0.75
N PHE A 212 -26.28 -14.50 -1.96
CA PHE A 212 -26.68 -15.85 -2.37
C PHE A 212 -25.93 -16.93 -1.59
N LEU A 213 -24.62 -16.77 -1.38
CA LEU A 213 -23.81 -17.69 -0.57
C LEU A 213 -24.31 -17.78 0.87
N TYR A 214 -24.93 -16.72 1.40
CA TYR A 214 -25.49 -16.67 2.75
C TYR A 214 -26.84 -17.36 2.85
N SER A 215 -27.54 -17.50 1.74
CA SER A 215 -28.89 -18.03 1.71
C SER A 215 -28.94 -19.50 2.13
N ASP A 216 -30.08 -19.88 2.71
CA ASP A 216 -30.38 -21.29 3.01
C ASP A 216 -30.36 -22.16 1.75
N TYR A 217 -30.68 -21.59 0.58
CA TYR A 217 -30.64 -22.29 -0.70
C TYR A 217 -29.26 -22.83 -1.02
N TYR A 218 -28.23 -21.97 -0.94
CA TYR A 218 -26.87 -22.38 -1.24
C TYR A 218 -26.34 -23.36 -0.20
N GLN A 219 -26.55 -23.08 1.10
CA GLN A 219 -26.09 -23.94 2.19
C GLN A 219 -26.67 -25.36 2.10
N GLN A 220 -27.96 -25.49 1.78
CA GLN A 220 -28.62 -26.79 1.60
C GLN A 220 -28.12 -27.52 0.35
N TRP A 221 -27.89 -26.80 -0.75
CA TRP A 221 -27.43 -27.41 -1.99
C TRP A 221 -25.98 -27.88 -1.91
N ALA A 222 -25.07 -27.02 -1.50
CA ALA A 222 -23.66 -27.35 -1.34
C ALA A 222 -23.40 -28.24 -0.11
N ASN A 223 -24.39 -28.41 0.77
CA ASN A 223 -24.27 -29.14 2.04
C ASN A 223 -23.08 -28.62 2.86
N ILE A 224 -22.96 -27.29 2.95
CA ILE A 224 -21.95 -26.59 3.73
C ILE A 224 -22.59 -25.47 4.54
N THR A 225 -21.96 -25.12 5.67
CA THR A 225 -22.33 -23.94 6.47
C THR A 225 -21.13 -22.98 6.55
N GLY A 226 -21.38 -21.68 6.48
CA GLY A 226 -20.34 -20.64 6.62
C GLY A 226 -19.35 -20.60 5.44
N THR A 227 -19.85 -20.32 4.24
CA THR A 227 -19.01 -20.04 3.06
C THR A 227 -18.98 -18.54 2.76
N THR A 228 -18.06 -18.12 1.91
CA THR A 228 -17.90 -16.72 1.50
C THR A 228 -17.13 -16.62 0.19
N ASP A 229 -17.42 -15.59 -0.62
CA ASP A 229 -16.59 -15.16 -1.74
C ASP A 229 -15.21 -14.66 -1.27
N TYR A 230 -15.19 -14.05 -0.07
CA TYR A 230 -14.05 -13.40 0.58
C TYR A 230 -13.44 -12.26 -0.26
N PHE A 231 -12.84 -11.29 0.43
CA PHE A 231 -12.33 -10.05 -0.17
C PHE A 231 -10.81 -9.96 -0.11
N GLU A 232 -10.14 -11.02 -0.58
CA GLU A 232 -8.69 -11.22 -0.45
C GLU A 232 -7.87 -10.06 -1.06
N THR A 233 -8.13 -9.71 -2.32
CA THR A 233 -7.38 -8.67 -3.03
C THR A 233 -7.57 -7.30 -2.40
N TYR A 234 -8.75 -7.02 -1.85
CA TYR A 234 -9.04 -5.80 -1.10
C TYR A 234 -8.27 -5.77 0.22
N MET A 235 -8.23 -6.89 0.97
CA MET A 235 -7.44 -6.99 2.21
C MET A 235 -5.94 -6.73 1.99
N LYS A 236 -5.39 -7.12 0.84
CA LYS A 236 -3.97 -6.91 0.49
C LYS A 236 -3.66 -5.47 0.04
N ASN A 237 -4.67 -4.67 -0.28
CA ASN A 237 -4.51 -3.34 -0.88
C ASN A 237 -5.25 -2.25 -0.08
N LEU A 238 -5.47 -2.47 1.23
CA LEU A 238 -6.29 -1.61 2.07
C LEU A 238 -5.80 -0.15 2.14
N CYS A 239 -4.51 0.13 1.92
CA CYS A 239 -3.99 1.49 1.91
C CYS A 239 -4.51 2.35 0.74
N PHE A 240 -5.02 1.74 -0.33
CA PHE A 240 -5.60 2.46 -1.47
C PHE A 240 -7.07 2.81 -1.24
N THR A 241 -7.54 3.81 -1.97
CA THR A 241 -8.97 4.13 -1.97
C THR A 241 -9.80 2.94 -2.48
N PRO A 242 -10.81 2.47 -1.73
CA PRO A 242 -11.65 1.36 -2.17
C PRO A 242 -12.26 1.66 -3.56
N ILE A 243 -12.32 0.64 -4.44
CA ILE A 243 -12.87 0.72 -5.80
C ILE A 243 -12.07 1.63 -6.77
N LEU A 244 -11.11 2.42 -6.28
CA LEU A 244 -10.18 3.23 -7.09
C LEU A 244 -8.72 2.74 -7.04
N GLY A 245 -8.43 1.79 -6.15
CA GLY A 245 -7.18 1.06 -6.06
C GLY A 245 -7.11 -0.08 -7.09
N ARG A 246 -6.45 -1.17 -6.71
CA ARG A 246 -6.27 -2.36 -7.55
C ARG A 246 -7.45 -3.33 -7.58
N ASP A 247 -8.53 -3.01 -6.87
CA ASP A 247 -9.61 -3.96 -6.69
C ASP A 247 -10.99 -3.30 -6.79
N ASN A 248 -11.71 -3.68 -7.85
CA ASN A 248 -13.11 -3.31 -8.06
C ASN A 248 -14.07 -4.41 -7.62
N TYR A 249 -13.61 -5.65 -7.61
CA TYR A 249 -14.45 -6.82 -7.38
C TYR A 249 -14.63 -7.08 -5.90
N ALA A 250 -13.55 -7.07 -5.12
CA ALA A 250 -13.56 -7.51 -3.72
C ALA A 250 -13.81 -6.37 -2.72
N SER A 251 -13.92 -5.11 -3.15
CA SER A 251 -14.31 -3.98 -2.28
C SER A 251 -15.78 -4.02 -1.80
N TRP A 252 -16.52 -5.09 -2.10
CA TRP A 252 -17.91 -5.27 -1.67
C TRP A 252 -18.10 -5.32 -0.15
N ALA A 253 -17.04 -5.57 0.63
CA ALA A 253 -17.10 -5.61 2.09
C ALA A 253 -17.66 -4.30 2.71
N PHE A 254 -17.40 -3.15 2.09
CA PHE A 254 -17.99 -1.88 2.54
C PHE A 254 -19.52 -1.86 2.34
N LEU A 255 -20.00 -2.41 1.21
CA LEU A 255 -21.43 -2.57 0.94
C LEU A 255 -22.08 -3.53 1.94
N GLN A 256 -21.35 -4.59 2.31
CA GLN A 256 -21.79 -5.53 3.33
C GLN A 256 -21.93 -4.86 4.70
N TYR A 257 -20.96 -4.02 5.09
CA TYR A 257 -21.05 -3.21 6.31
C TYR A 257 -22.32 -2.35 6.36
N LEU A 258 -22.61 -1.64 5.26
CA LEU A 258 -23.81 -0.81 5.15
C LEU A 258 -25.11 -1.65 5.15
N THR A 259 -25.06 -2.88 4.63
CA THR A 259 -26.19 -3.82 4.62
C THR A 259 -26.49 -4.37 6.01
N GLU A 260 -25.45 -4.79 6.72
CA GLU A 260 -25.57 -5.38 8.06
C GLU A 260 -25.82 -4.34 9.14
N ASN A 261 -25.31 -3.11 8.94
CA ASN A 261 -25.37 -1.99 9.87
C ASN A 261 -25.08 -2.39 11.34
N PRO A 262 -23.97 -3.09 11.61
CA PRO A 262 -23.71 -3.67 12.93
C PRO A 262 -23.51 -2.62 14.04
N ASP A 263 -23.26 -1.36 13.66
CA ASP A 263 -23.10 -0.22 14.57
C ASP A 263 -24.35 0.66 14.68
N ASN A 264 -25.45 0.27 14.02
CA ASN A 264 -26.73 0.97 14.03
C ASN A 264 -26.61 2.47 13.68
N LEU A 265 -25.90 2.78 12.60
CA LEU A 265 -25.70 4.12 12.08
C LEU A 265 -26.78 4.48 11.05
N GLY A 266 -27.30 5.72 11.17
CA GLY A 266 -28.16 6.34 10.17
C GLY A 266 -29.33 5.46 9.69
N ASN A 267 -29.54 5.49 8.38
CA ASN A 267 -30.57 4.73 7.66
C ASN A 267 -29.99 3.46 6.99
N TYR A 268 -28.77 3.06 7.34
CA TYR A 268 -28.17 1.83 6.83
C TYR A 268 -28.96 0.58 7.29
N GLY A 269 -28.74 -0.54 6.63
CA GLY A 269 -29.41 -1.81 6.90
C GLY A 269 -29.77 -2.56 5.62
N LYS A 270 -30.52 -3.66 5.77
CA LYS A 270 -30.81 -4.61 4.67
C LYS A 270 -31.39 -3.99 3.39
N ASP A 271 -32.13 -2.89 3.51
CA ASP A 271 -32.79 -2.20 2.40
C ASP A 271 -31.95 -1.06 1.82
N PHE A 272 -30.78 -0.76 2.40
CA PHE A 272 -29.99 0.40 2.05
C PHE A 272 -29.36 0.27 0.67
N MET A 273 -28.83 -0.91 0.31
CA MET A 273 -28.28 -1.16 -1.02
C MET A 273 -29.33 -1.00 -2.13
N LYS A 274 -30.55 -1.48 -1.89
CA LYS A 274 -31.69 -1.21 -2.78
C LYS A 274 -31.98 0.29 -2.89
N THR A 275 -31.98 0.99 -1.76
CA THR A 275 -32.23 2.43 -1.70
C THR A 275 -31.19 3.23 -2.49
N LEU A 276 -29.91 2.89 -2.38
CA LEU A 276 -28.83 3.45 -3.18
C LEU A 276 -29.13 3.27 -4.67
N MET A 277 -29.23 2.02 -5.13
CA MET A 277 -29.42 1.74 -6.55
C MET A 277 -30.71 2.35 -7.14
N GLN A 278 -31.76 2.55 -6.34
CA GLN A 278 -33.05 3.13 -6.78
C GLN A 278 -33.12 4.66 -6.69
N GLN A 279 -32.36 5.29 -5.79
CA GLN A 279 -32.39 6.74 -5.54
C GLN A 279 -31.11 7.47 -5.96
N GLY A 280 -30.17 6.74 -6.57
CA GLY A 280 -28.99 7.31 -7.19
C GLY A 280 -29.33 8.41 -8.18
N GLN A 281 -28.56 9.49 -8.14
CA GLN A 281 -28.72 10.63 -9.03
C GLN A 281 -27.69 10.58 -10.17
N PRO A 282 -28.01 11.13 -11.35
CA PRO A 282 -27.05 11.19 -12.45
C PRO A 282 -25.77 11.94 -12.04
N ASN A 283 -24.62 11.32 -12.27
CA ASN A 283 -23.29 11.87 -11.94
C ASN A 283 -23.10 12.23 -10.46
N GLU A 284 -23.74 11.52 -9.54
CA GLU A 284 -23.46 11.61 -8.10
C GLU A 284 -22.35 10.64 -7.71
N TYR A 285 -21.35 11.10 -6.95
CA TYR A 285 -20.28 10.22 -6.46
C TYR A 285 -20.83 9.28 -5.38
N PRO A 286 -20.58 7.95 -5.43
CA PRO A 286 -21.23 6.99 -4.53
C PRO A 286 -21.09 7.28 -3.04
N TYR A 287 -19.94 7.76 -2.57
CA TYR A 287 -19.79 8.14 -1.16
C TYR A 287 -20.64 9.35 -0.76
N LYS A 288 -20.87 10.30 -1.68
CA LYS A 288 -21.80 11.42 -1.45
C LYS A 288 -23.25 10.96 -1.45
N GLU A 289 -23.57 9.99 -2.31
CA GLU A 289 -24.88 9.34 -2.31
C GLU A 289 -25.15 8.60 -0.99
N ILE A 290 -24.16 7.85 -0.50
CA ILE A 290 -24.21 7.15 0.80
C ILE A 290 -24.39 8.16 1.93
N GLU A 291 -23.64 9.27 1.95
CA GLU A 291 -23.81 10.32 2.96
C GLU A 291 -25.23 10.91 2.94
N ARG A 292 -25.73 11.25 1.74
CA ARG A 292 -27.06 11.84 1.53
C ARG A 292 -28.20 10.92 1.96
N LEU A 293 -28.15 9.64 1.58
CA LEU A 293 -29.21 8.68 1.85
C LEU A 293 -29.09 8.03 3.23
N GLY A 294 -27.85 7.81 3.68
CA GLY A 294 -27.50 7.20 4.95
C GLY A 294 -27.82 8.08 6.14
N ASN A 295 -27.77 9.41 6.01
CA ASN A 295 -27.97 10.33 7.13
C ASN A 295 -27.09 9.96 8.35
N ALA A 296 -25.83 9.62 8.08
CA ALA A 296 -24.79 9.31 9.05
C ALA A 296 -23.53 10.10 8.68
N ASP A 297 -22.70 10.43 9.68
CA ASP A 297 -21.39 11.02 9.42
C ASP A 297 -20.51 10.01 8.68
N MET A 298 -19.98 10.40 7.53
CA MET A 298 -19.13 9.53 6.73
C MET A 298 -17.83 9.21 7.45
N LYS A 299 -17.30 10.13 8.26
CA LYS A 299 -16.06 9.87 9.00
C LYS A 299 -16.27 8.81 10.09
N GLU A 300 -17.40 8.87 10.80
CA GLU A 300 -17.80 7.82 11.75
C GLU A 300 -18.05 6.48 11.04
N THR A 301 -18.77 6.50 9.91
CA THR A 301 -19.06 5.32 9.09
C THR A 301 -17.76 4.61 8.68
N LEU A 302 -16.81 5.35 8.11
CA LEU A 302 -15.53 4.81 7.65
C LEU A 302 -14.66 4.32 8.81
N GLY A 303 -14.60 5.06 9.93
CA GLY A 303 -13.83 4.66 11.11
C GLY A 303 -14.34 3.36 11.73
N LYS A 304 -15.66 3.19 11.88
CA LYS A 304 -16.24 1.95 12.42
C LYS A 304 -16.13 0.79 11.45
N TYR A 305 -16.32 1.03 10.15
CA TYR A 305 -16.07 0.02 9.13
C TYR A 305 -14.62 -0.48 9.16
N ALA A 306 -13.65 0.44 9.19
CA ALA A 306 -12.23 0.10 9.26
C ALA A 306 -11.92 -0.74 10.52
N ALA A 307 -12.46 -0.35 11.69
CA ALA A 307 -12.26 -1.09 12.94
C ALA A 307 -12.74 -2.55 12.84
N ARG A 308 -13.85 -2.80 12.14
CA ARG A 308 -14.39 -4.16 11.94
C ARG A 308 -13.54 -5.03 11.02
N LEU A 309 -12.79 -4.44 10.09
CA LEU A 309 -11.88 -5.20 9.23
C LEU A 309 -10.75 -5.88 10.02
N ALA A 310 -10.34 -5.34 11.17
CA ALA A 310 -9.24 -5.91 11.97
C ALA A 310 -9.49 -7.35 12.44
N THR A 311 -10.75 -7.66 12.79
CA THR A 311 -11.16 -8.99 13.27
C THR A 311 -12.21 -9.62 12.36
N LEU A 312 -12.52 -8.99 11.22
CA LEU A 312 -13.57 -9.36 10.28
C LEU A 312 -14.95 -9.49 10.98
N ASP A 313 -15.25 -8.57 11.90
CA ASP A 313 -16.43 -8.60 12.78
C ASP A 313 -17.71 -8.19 12.04
N PHE A 314 -18.13 -9.08 11.15
CA PHE A 314 -19.35 -9.05 10.33
C PHE A 314 -20.23 -10.26 10.66
N ALA A 315 -21.42 -10.35 10.07
CA ALA A 315 -22.35 -11.45 10.35
C ALA A 315 -21.76 -12.85 10.09
N GLN A 316 -20.91 -13.00 9.06
CA GLN A 316 -20.22 -14.26 8.75
C GLN A 316 -18.76 -14.30 9.19
N LYS A 317 -18.43 -13.60 10.28
CA LYS A 317 -17.09 -13.54 10.89
C LYS A 317 -16.30 -14.84 10.85
N ASN A 318 -16.89 -15.96 11.29
CA ASN A 318 -16.20 -17.25 11.33
C ASN A 318 -15.76 -17.74 9.94
N ALA A 319 -16.56 -17.51 8.89
CA ALA A 319 -16.21 -17.89 7.53
C ALA A 319 -15.07 -17.01 7.00
N TYR A 320 -15.14 -15.70 7.25
CA TYR A 320 -14.09 -14.75 6.90
C TYR A 320 -12.78 -15.05 7.61
N GLN A 321 -12.81 -15.25 8.93
CA GLN A 321 -11.63 -15.56 9.73
C GLN A 321 -11.00 -16.88 9.33
N LYS A 322 -11.82 -17.90 9.01
CA LYS A 322 -11.33 -19.16 8.46
C LYS A 322 -10.59 -18.94 7.14
N ARG A 323 -11.18 -18.18 6.20
CA ARG A 323 -10.55 -17.93 4.90
C ARG A 323 -9.29 -17.07 5.03
N GLN A 324 -9.28 -16.08 5.92
CA GLN A 324 -8.09 -15.31 6.25
C GLN A 324 -6.99 -16.19 6.86
N ALA A 325 -7.34 -17.10 7.77
CA ALA A 325 -6.38 -18.04 8.34
C ALA A 325 -5.80 -18.99 7.27
N GLU A 326 -6.61 -19.47 6.32
CA GLU A 326 -6.11 -20.24 5.17
C GLU A 326 -5.10 -19.44 4.34
N LEU A 327 -5.40 -18.17 4.08
CA LEU A 327 -4.53 -17.25 3.34
C LEU A 327 -3.21 -17.00 4.09
N LEU A 328 -3.26 -16.66 5.37
CA LEU A 328 -2.07 -16.44 6.20
C LEU A 328 -1.23 -17.72 6.33
N ASN A 329 -1.85 -18.89 6.39
CA ASN A 329 -1.15 -20.19 6.42
C ASN A 329 -0.52 -20.56 5.06
N ALA A 330 -0.96 -19.98 3.95
CA ALA A 330 -0.37 -20.23 2.64
C ALA A 330 1.03 -19.62 2.49
N GLY A 331 1.37 -18.60 3.29
CA GLY A 331 2.69 -18.00 3.31
C GLY A 331 2.73 -16.69 4.10
N GLU A 332 3.85 -16.46 4.79
CA GLU A 332 4.07 -15.28 5.64
C GLU A 332 4.06 -13.96 4.82
N TRP A 333 4.25 -14.02 3.50
CA TRP A 333 4.01 -12.90 2.60
C TRP A 333 2.63 -12.26 2.77
N ASN A 334 1.58 -13.08 2.91
CA ASN A 334 0.21 -12.56 3.04
C ASN A 334 0.03 -11.74 4.33
N TRP A 335 0.87 -11.96 5.34
CA TRP A 335 0.87 -11.14 6.56
C TRP A 335 1.33 -9.71 6.26
N GLY A 336 2.48 -9.55 5.61
CA GLY A 336 3.04 -8.23 5.26
C GLY A 336 2.18 -7.45 4.25
N GLU A 337 1.37 -8.14 3.45
CA GLU A 337 0.43 -7.48 2.53
C GLU A 337 -0.83 -6.95 3.21
N ILE A 338 -1.33 -7.67 4.22
CA ILE A 338 -2.59 -7.34 4.89
C ILE A 338 -2.37 -6.37 6.06
N TYR A 339 -1.32 -6.61 6.84
CA TYR A 339 -1.03 -5.85 8.03
C TYR A 339 0.05 -4.80 7.77
N THR A 340 -0.13 -3.62 8.35
CA THR A 340 0.85 -2.53 8.27
C THR A 340 1.69 -2.56 9.54
N LEU A 341 2.99 -2.69 9.38
CA LEU A 341 3.95 -2.54 10.47
C LEU A 341 4.45 -1.10 10.40
N LEU A 342 4.39 -0.39 11.52
CA LEU A 342 4.84 1.00 11.58
C LEU A 342 6.33 1.04 11.86
N GLU A 343 6.98 2.08 11.36
CA GLU A 343 8.43 2.25 11.41
C GLU A 343 8.83 3.11 12.60
N LYS A 344 9.93 2.74 13.24
CA LYS A 344 10.55 3.54 14.28
C LYS A 344 11.53 4.51 13.64
N THR A 345 11.03 5.68 13.26
CA THR A 345 11.77 6.66 12.45
C THR A 345 12.42 7.78 13.27
N THR A 346 12.28 7.74 14.59
CA THR A 346 12.90 8.70 15.51
C THR A 346 13.48 7.98 16.72
N ASP A 347 14.30 8.70 17.49
CA ASP A 347 14.80 8.27 18.80
C ASP A 347 13.74 8.39 19.91
N LYS A 348 12.57 8.98 19.62
CA LYS A 348 11.47 9.10 20.58
C LYS A 348 10.93 7.73 20.94
N GLU A 349 10.86 7.48 22.24
CA GLU A 349 10.29 6.24 22.78
C GLU A 349 8.84 6.07 22.33
N ASN A 350 8.49 4.83 21.94
CA ASN A 350 7.14 4.43 21.54
C ASN A 350 6.52 5.22 20.36
N TYR A 351 7.31 5.98 19.60
CA TYR A 351 6.85 6.78 18.47
C TYR A 351 7.09 6.04 17.15
N TYR A 352 6.05 5.91 16.34
CA TYR A 352 6.10 5.19 15.07
C TYR A 352 5.41 5.97 13.96
N THR A 353 5.91 5.86 12.73
CA THR A 353 5.30 6.45 11.53
C THR A 353 4.81 5.37 10.58
N VAL A 354 3.77 5.66 9.81
CA VAL A 354 3.36 4.77 8.72
C VAL A 354 4.44 4.76 7.61
N PRO A 355 4.82 3.59 7.04
CA PRO A 355 5.68 3.52 5.87
C PRO A 355 5.14 4.37 4.72
N THR A 356 6.02 4.98 3.93
CA THR A 356 5.62 6.00 2.93
C THR A 356 4.70 5.43 1.85
N GLU A 357 4.93 4.19 1.43
CA GLU A 357 4.15 3.47 0.44
C GLU A 357 2.81 2.94 0.99
N ARG A 358 2.73 2.75 2.31
CA ARG A 358 1.51 2.28 3.00
C ARG A 358 0.64 3.41 3.57
N ALA A 359 1.09 4.66 3.48
CA ALA A 359 0.28 5.80 3.90
C ALA A 359 -1.07 5.81 3.18
N PRO A 360 -2.19 5.88 3.92
CA PRO A 360 -3.50 5.63 3.35
C PRO A 360 -3.89 6.74 2.38
N GLN A 361 -4.42 6.37 1.22
CA GLN A 361 -5.18 7.28 0.35
C GLN A 361 -6.53 7.60 1.00
N GLN A 362 -7.38 8.44 0.37
CA GLN A 362 -8.73 8.68 0.90
C GLN A 362 -9.43 7.34 1.16
N PHE A 363 -9.97 7.16 2.36
CA PHE A 363 -10.67 5.96 2.83
C PHE A 363 -9.82 4.68 2.89
N GLY A 364 -8.52 4.78 2.63
CA GLY A 364 -7.58 3.71 2.88
C GLY A 364 -7.51 3.36 4.36
N VAL A 365 -7.15 2.12 4.66
CA VAL A 365 -7.11 1.53 5.99
C VAL A 365 -5.73 0.88 6.21
N ASN A 366 -5.16 1.11 7.38
CA ASN A 366 -4.04 0.35 7.91
C ASN A 366 -4.50 -0.44 9.13
N ILE A 367 -4.16 -1.73 9.19
CA ILE A 367 -4.42 -2.60 10.32
C ILE A 367 -3.07 -2.99 10.92
N ILE A 368 -2.83 -2.59 12.17
CA ILE A 368 -1.55 -2.74 12.86
C ILE A 368 -1.73 -3.74 14.00
N PRO A 369 -1.20 -4.96 13.87
CA PRO A 369 -1.28 -5.97 14.92
C PRO A 369 -0.37 -5.59 16.09
N LEU A 370 -0.87 -5.76 17.32
CA LEU A 370 -0.16 -5.42 18.54
C LEU A 370 0.12 -6.66 19.39
N THR A 371 1.21 -6.62 20.15
CA THR A 371 1.54 -7.56 21.21
C THR A 371 1.65 -6.83 22.55
N ALA A 372 1.42 -7.52 23.67
CA ALA A 372 1.54 -6.91 24.98
C ALA A 372 3.02 -6.64 25.28
N SER A 373 3.37 -5.53 25.92
CA SER A 373 4.75 -5.25 26.35
C SER A 373 5.32 -6.30 27.34
N GLY A 374 4.46 -7.16 27.90
CA GLY A 374 4.85 -8.31 28.72
C GLY A 374 4.86 -9.66 27.98
N GLY A 375 4.67 -9.67 26.66
CA GLY A 375 4.63 -10.87 25.80
C GLY A 375 3.33 -11.68 25.84
N SER A 376 2.35 -11.31 26.68
CA SER A 376 1.02 -11.92 26.71
C SER A 376 -0.05 -10.97 27.25
N TRP A 377 -1.27 -11.08 26.72
CA TRP A 377 -2.47 -10.38 27.20
C TRP A 377 -3.13 -11.06 28.41
N ASP A 378 -2.60 -12.18 28.93
CA ASP A 378 -3.22 -13.00 29.98
C ASP A 378 -3.53 -12.25 31.29
N ASN A 379 -2.82 -11.15 31.57
CA ASN A 379 -3.03 -10.34 32.77
C ASN A 379 -3.90 -9.10 32.54
N GLY A 380 -4.38 -8.88 31.31
CA GLY A 380 -4.94 -7.61 30.90
C GLY A 380 -3.89 -6.52 30.78
N ALA A 381 -4.08 -5.63 29.81
CA ALA A 381 -3.25 -4.45 29.62
C ALA A 381 -4.14 -3.26 29.27
N ASP A 382 -3.86 -2.12 29.88
CA ASP A 382 -4.38 -0.84 29.41
C ASP A 382 -3.46 -0.37 28.28
N ILE A 383 -4.06 -0.09 27.12
CA ILE A 383 -3.35 0.36 25.93
C ILE A 383 -3.87 1.75 25.62
N SER A 384 -2.96 2.68 25.31
CA SER A 384 -3.32 3.99 24.79
C SER A 384 -2.51 4.34 23.56
N VAL A 385 -3.15 4.97 22.59
CA VAL A 385 -2.53 5.43 21.35
C VAL A 385 -2.86 6.89 21.13
N THR A 386 -1.84 7.73 21.00
CA THR A 386 -1.99 9.12 20.55
C THR A 386 -1.75 9.18 19.04
N LEU A 387 -2.70 9.70 18.28
CA LEU A 387 -2.61 9.84 16.83
C LEU A 387 -2.11 11.24 16.44
N GLU A 388 -1.16 11.32 15.52
CA GLU A 388 -0.64 12.57 14.94
C GLU A 388 -0.77 12.53 13.41
N GLY A 389 -1.29 13.62 12.82
CA GLY A 389 -1.30 13.80 11.37
C GLY A 389 0.00 14.45 10.91
N LEU A 390 0.66 13.89 9.89
CA LEU A 390 1.97 14.34 9.42
C LEU A 390 1.89 15.25 8.18
N THR A 391 0.69 15.60 7.74
CA THR A 391 0.46 16.46 6.58
C THR A 391 -0.55 17.54 6.90
N ASP A 392 -0.40 18.69 6.25
CA ASP A 392 -1.28 19.84 6.30
C ASP A 392 -2.15 19.98 5.03
N VAL A 393 -2.14 18.97 4.14
CA VAL A 393 -3.01 18.94 2.96
C VAL A 393 -4.44 19.29 3.37
N LYS A 394 -5.04 20.24 2.66
CA LYS A 394 -6.39 20.74 2.97
C LYS A 394 -7.36 19.57 3.18
N GLY A 395 -8.06 19.59 4.31
CA GLY A 395 -9.09 18.62 4.66
C GLY A 395 -8.55 17.27 5.14
N ALA A 396 -7.24 17.10 5.33
CA ALA A 396 -6.66 15.90 5.92
C ALA A 396 -7.26 15.63 7.31
N ASP A 397 -7.73 14.40 7.51
CA ASP A 397 -8.28 13.93 8.78
C ASP A 397 -8.25 12.39 8.80
N TRP A 398 -8.28 11.80 9.99
CA TRP A 398 -8.14 10.37 10.23
C TRP A 398 -9.09 9.89 11.32
N ARG A 399 -9.43 8.59 11.30
CA ARG A 399 -10.03 7.91 12.45
C ARG A 399 -9.16 6.74 12.87
N ALA A 400 -8.83 6.68 14.15
CA ALA A 400 -8.14 5.56 14.77
C ALA A 400 -9.02 4.83 15.79
N CYS A 401 -8.84 3.52 15.89
CA CYS A 401 -9.55 2.65 16.84
C CYS A 401 -8.62 1.57 17.36
N LEU A 402 -8.64 1.30 18.66
CA LEU A 402 -8.08 0.08 19.23
C LEU A 402 -9.16 -1.01 19.21
N VAL A 403 -8.79 -2.21 18.76
CA VAL A 403 -9.67 -3.35 18.57
C VAL A 403 -9.10 -4.54 19.33
N ALA A 404 -9.84 -5.10 20.28
CA ALA A 404 -9.42 -6.26 21.06
C ALA A 404 -10.40 -7.43 20.82
N GLU A 405 -9.87 -8.60 20.51
CA GLU A 405 -10.65 -9.83 20.36
C GLU A 405 -10.35 -10.83 21.48
N SER A 406 -11.40 -11.45 22.02
CA SER A 406 -11.31 -12.54 22.98
C SER A 406 -12.45 -13.53 22.77
N ASN A 407 -12.12 -14.80 22.56
CA ASN A 407 -13.06 -15.89 22.36
C ASN A 407 -14.11 -15.57 21.26
N GLY A 408 -13.65 -14.99 20.14
CA GLY A 408 -14.49 -14.58 19.02
C GLY A 408 -15.36 -13.33 19.25
N THR A 409 -15.29 -12.73 20.44
CA THR A 409 -15.98 -11.46 20.74
C THR A 409 -15.03 -10.29 20.54
N THR A 410 -15.42 -9.30 19.74
CA THR A 410 -14.63 -8.09 19.51
C THR A 410 -15.11 -6.93 20.39
N ARG A 411 -14.16 -6.14 20.89
CA ARG A 411 -14.38 -4.89 21.62
C ARG A 411 -13.57 -3.78 20.96
N TYR A 412 -14.10 -2.56 21.05
CA TYR A 412 -13.57 -1.37 20.39
C TYR A 412 -13.33 -0.27 21.42
N SER A 413 -12.31 0.55 21.23
CA SER A 413 -12.27 1.88 21.85
C SER A 413 -13.28 2.82 21.19
N ASP A 414 -13.42 4.03 21.75
CA ASP A 414 -13.97 5.13 20.96
C ASP A 414 -13.05 5.45 19.77
N LEU A 415 -13.63 6.04 18.72
CA LEU A 415 -12.85 6.56 17.59
C LEU A 415 -12.15 7.85 18.01
N GLY A 416 -10.86 7.96 17.71
CA GLY A 416 -10.09 9.19 17.87
C GLY A 416 -9.66 9.78 16.54
N LYS A 417 -9.45 11.09 16.50
CA LYS A 417 -8.85 11.79 15.35
C LYS A 417 -7.43 12.25 15.66
N ALA A 418 -6.76 12.86 14.68
CA ALA A 418 -5.42 13.42 14.89
C ALA A 418 -5.43 14.46 16.04
N GLY A 419 -4.43 14.36 16.90
CA GLY A 419 -4.29 15.13 18.13
C GLY A 419 -4.99 14.54 19.36
N GLU A 420 -5.70 13.42 19.23
CA GLU A 420 -6.39 12.76 20.34
C GLU A 420 -5.69 11.45 20.76
N THR A 421 -5.90 11.07 22.02
CA THR A 421 -5.48 9.78 22.58
C THR A 421 -6.69 8.87 22.74
N ILE A 422 -6.66 7.70 22.11
CA ILE A 422 -7.62 6.62 22.31
C ILE A 422 -7.08 5.61 23.31
N SER A 423 -7.94 4.90 24.02
CA SER A 423 -7.51 3.86 24.95
C SER A 423 -8.53 2.74 25.07
N ILE A 424 -8.05 1.54 25.38
CA ILE A 424 -8.89 0.39 25.72
C ILE A 424 -8.19 -0.43 26.82
N ASN A 425 -8.98 -1.02 27.72
CA ASN A 425 -8.50 -2.13 28.52
C ASN A 425 -8.63 -3.41 27.68
N ALA A 426 -7.52 -3.95 27.21
CA ALA A 426 -7.51 -5.15 26.38
C ALA A 426 -8.00 -6.39 27.13
N GLY A 427 -7.99 -6.40 28.47
CA GLY A 427 -8.33 -7.60 29.26
C GLY A 427 -7.56 -8.83 28.78
N ILE A 428 -8.10 -10.02 29.04
CA ILE A 428 -7.58 -11.23 28.39
C ILE A 428 -8.02 -11.20 26.92
N ALA A 429 -7.06 -11.10 26.01
CA ALA A 429 -7.30 -11.01 24.57
C ALA A 429 -6.48 -12.05 23.80
N ASP A 430 -7.05 -12.56 22.73
CA ASP A 430 -6.39 -13.44 21.76
C ASP A 430 -5.60 -12.61 20.73
N ALA A 431 -6.12 -11.44 20.39
CA ALA A 431 -5.50 -10.49 19.46
C ALA A 431 -5.90 -9.05 19.79
N VAL A 432 -4.99 -8.11 19.54
CA VAL A 432 -5.25 -6.68 19.63
C VAL A 432 -4.67 -5.99 18.39
N PHE A 433 -5.40 -5.02 17.87
CA PHE A 433 -5.03 -4.23 16.71
C PHE A 433 -5.23 -2.75 16.98
N LEU A 434 -4.35 -1.92 16.42
CA LEU A 434 -4.66 -0.54 16.10
C LEU A 434 -5.15 -0.48 14.65
N VAL A 435 -6.21 0.24 14.38
CA VAL A 435 -6.67 0.54 13.03
C VAL A 435 -6.61 2.04 12.82
N VAL A 436 -6.11 2.47 11.65
CA VAL A 436 -6.13 3.88 11.24
C VAL A 436 -6.70 3.96 9.82
N THR A 437 -7.64 4.88 9.59
CA THR A 437 -8.19 5.16 8.26
C THR A 437 -8.18 6.65 7.95
N ALA A 438 -7.85 7.01 6.71
CA ALA A 438 -7.93 8.39 6.25
C ALA A 438 -9.38 8.77 5.92
N THR A 439 -9.87 9.83 6.56
CA THR A 439 -11.25 10.30 6.46
C THR A 439 -11.27 11.78 6.09
N PRO A 440 -10.70 12.20 4.94
CA PRO A 440 -10.60 13.61 4.59
C PRO A 440 -11.96 14.28 4.48
N ASP A 441 -12.00 15.61 4.57
CA ASP A 441 -13.23 16.40 4.42
C ASP A 441 -13.89 16.18 3.05
N SER A 442 -15.23 16.09 3.04
CA SER A 442 -15.99 15.69 1.86
C SER A 442 -15.95 16.68 0.68
N ASP A 443 -15.53 17.92 0.91
CA ASP A 443 -15.25 18.90 -0.15
C ASP A 443 -13.88 18.72 -0.81
N THR A 444 -13.03 17.83 -0.27
CA THR A 444 -11.67 17.53 -0.77
C THR A 444 -11.56 16.15 -1.43
N TRP A 445 -12.60 15.34 -1.37
CA TRP A 445 -12.61 14.00 -1.96
C TRP A 445 -12.28 14.02 -3.45
N GLN A 446 -11.44 13.08 -3.85
CA GLN A 446 -11.16 12.85 -5.26
C GLN A 446 -12.28 12.00 -5.85
N GLU A 447 -13.23 12.65 -6.52
CA GLU A 447 -14.34 11.99 -7.22
C GLU A 447 -13.84 11.40 -8.54
N ASN A 448 -13.31 10.19 -8.50
CA ASN A 448 -12.96 9.43 -9.69
C ASN A 448 -14.05 8.41 -9.98
N GLY A 449 -14.48 8.36 -11.24
CA GLY A 449 -15.13 7.17 -11.79
C GLY A 449 -14.03 6.33 -12.42
N VAL A 450 -14.20 5.02 -12.44
CA VAL A 450 -13.32 4.11 -13.19
C VAL A 450 -14.11 3.55 -14.37
N PRO A 451 -14.57 4.39 -15.30
CA PRO A 451 -15.21 3.89 -16.49
C PRO A 451 -14.16 3.20 -17.35
N TRP A 452 -14.42 1.96 -17.75
CA TRP A 452 -13.59 1.23 -18.70
C TRP A 452 -12.09 1.19 -18.31
N ALA A 453 -11.75 0.71 -17.10
CA ALA A 453 -10.38 0.59 -16.58
C ALA A 453 -9.35 -0.04 -17.55
N TYR A 454 -9.82 -0.71 -18.61
CA TYR A 454 -9.03 -1.42 -19.61
C TYR A 454 -8.93 -0.70 -20.97
N GLY A 455 -9.44 0.53 -21.08
CA GLY A 455 -9.35 1.38 -22.26
C GLY A 455 -8.34 2.53 -22.08
N GLU A 456 -7.53 2.80 -23.10
CA GLU A 456 -6.62 3.96 -23.14
C GLU A 456 -7.45 5.26 -23.13
N GLY A 457 -7.22 6.15 -22.15
CA GLY A 457 -7.71 7.52 -22.18
C GLY A 457 -8.62 8.05 -21.06
N GLU A 458 -9.16 7.23 -20.14
CA GLU A 458 -10.07 7.73 -19.09
C GLU A 458 -9.56 7.50 -17.65
N PHE A 459 -9.10 6.29 -17.35
CA PHE A 459 -8.51 5.92 -16.07
C PHE A 459 -7.13 5.28 -16.30
N ASP A 460 -6.22 6.05 -16.89
CA ASP A 460 -4.83 5.67 -17.07
C ASP A 460 -3.89 6.70 -16.43
N GLU A 461 -2.60 6.38 -16.39
CA GLU A 461 -1.59 7.28 -15.80
C GLU A 461 -1.42 8.62 -16.53
N ASN A 462 -1.93 8.80 -17.75
CA ASN A 462 -1.93 10.10 -18.41
C ASN A 462 -3.07 11.01 -17.91
N HIS A 463 -4.15 10.44 -17.37
CA HIS A 463 -5.37 11.17 -17.00
C HIS A 463 -5.62 11.18 -15.49
N ARG A 464 -5.27 10.10 -14.80
CA ARG A 464 -5.45 9.90 -13.35
C ARG A 464 -4.16 9.35 -12.72
N PRO A 465 -3.05 10.12 -12.79
CA PRO A 465 -1.75 9.65 -12.34
C PRO A 465 -1.74 9.28 -10.86
N PHE A 466 -0.98 8.24 -10.51
CA PHE A 466 -0.82 7.80 -9.13
C PHE A 466 -0.40 8.93 -8.18
N LEU A 467 0.61 9.72 -8.56
CA LEU A 467 1.09 10.85 -7.74
C LEU A 467 0.05 11.97 -7.56
N GLY A 468 -1.01 11.98 -8.38
CA GLY A 468 -2.16 12.86 -8.19
C GLY A 468 -3.14 12.38 -7.13
N LYS A 469 -3.03 11.13 -6.67
CA LYS A 469 -3.85 10.53 -5.61
C LYS A 469 -3.24 10.88 -4.25
N THR A 470 -3.93 11.73 -3.49
CA THR A 470 -3.44 12.19 -2.19
C THR A 470 -3.35 11.04 -1.19
N ARG A 471 -2.20 10.95 -0.50
CA ARG A 471 -1.98 10.08 0.67
C ARG A 471 -1.96 10.91 1.95
N TYR A 472 -2.32 10.29 3.07
CA TYR A 472 -2.52 10.94 4.35
C TYR A 472 -1.62 10.28 5.41
N PRO A 473 -0.32 10.61 5.46
CA PRO A 473 0.61 10.04 6.44
C PRO A 473 0.27 10.43 7.87
N TYR A 474 0.54 9.52 8.80
CA TYR A 474 0.32 9.71 10.23
C TYR A 474 1.45 9.09 11.06
N ALA A 475 1.55 9.54 12.30
CA ALA A 475 2.36 8.93 13.34
C ALA A 475 1.51 8.55 14.55
N VAL A 476 2.04 7.68 15.39
CA VAL A 476 1.41 7.29 16.65
C VAL A 476 2.43 7.16 17.78
N THR A 477 2.01 7.49 18.99
CA THR A 477 2.68 7.07 20.23
C THR A 477 1.87 5.96 20.89
N ILE A 478 2.46 4.78 21.10
CA ILE A 478 1.78 3.59 21.62
C ILE A 478 2.28 3.24 23.02
N GLU A 479 1.41 3.28 24.01
CA GLU A 479 1.72 2.90 25.40
C GLU A 479 1.00 1.61 25.79
N GLY A 480 1.70 0.73 26.52
CA GLY A 480 1.17 -0.54 27.03
C GLY A 480 1.12 -1.68 26.00
N ALA A 481 1.64 -1.46 24.79
CA ALA A 481 1.73 -2.45 23.72
C ALA A 481 2.94 -2.18 22.82
N GLU A 482 3.36 -3.20 22.08
CA GLU A 482 4.37 -3.12 21.01
C GLU A 482 3.75 -3.58 19.68
N ILE A 483 4.38 -3.24 18.56
CA ILE A 483 3.96 -3.73 17.24
C ILE A 483 4.34 -5.21 17.13
N LYS A 484 3.38 -6.03 16.69
CA LYS A 484 3.63 -7.46 16.48
C LYS A 484 4.37 -7.67 15.15
N GLN A 485 5.65 -8.00 15.24
CA GLN A 485 6.56 -8.09 14.08
C GLN A 485 6.28 -9.28 13.15
N THR A 486 5.88 -10.45 13.69
CA THR A 486 5.67 -11.65 12.87
C THR A 486 4.38 -12.37 13.24
N MET A 487 3.86 -13.17 12.32
CA MET A 487 2.67 -14.00 12.59
C MET A 487 2.95 -15.01 13.71
N ASN A 488 4.13 -15.65 13.68
CA ASN A 488 4.53 -16.74 14.57
C ASN A 488 5.90 -16.48 15.23
N GLU A 489 5.89 -16.25 16.54
CA GLU A 489 7.09 -16.09 17.37
C GLU A 489 7.68 -17.44 17.85
N GLY A 490 6.97 -18.55 17.61
CA GLY A 490 7.37 -19.88 18.09
C GLY A 490 8.55 -20.48 17.34
N GLY A 491 9.43 -21.18 18.07
CA GLY A 491 10.54 -21.94 17.50
C GLY A 491 10.07 -23.14 16.67
N MET A 492 10.73 -23.37 15.53
CA MET A 492 10.45 -24.52 14.67
C MET A 492 11.13 -25.79 15.20
N ALA A 493 10.40 -26.91 15.21
CA ALA A 493 10.82 -28.12 15.91
C ALA A 493 11.95 -28.93 15.23
N GLN A 494 12.22 -28.70 13.94
CA GLN A 494 13.16 -29.51 13.15
C GLN A 494 14.18 -28.65 12.38
N GLY A 495 15.23 -28.23 13.07
CA GLY A 495 16.33 -27.46 12.49
C GLY A 495 17.42 -27.14 13.51
N SER A 496 18.28 -26.20 13.17
CA SER A 496 19.36 -25.68 14.00
C SER A 496 19.59 -24.20 13.73
N TYR A 497 20.18 -23.49 14.70
CA TYR A 497 20.58 -22.10 14.49
C TYR A 497 21.94 -22.01 13.79
N HIS A 498 22.06 -21.13 12.80
CA HIS A 498 23.28 -20.93 12.03
C HIS A 498 24.39 -20.33 12.90
N SER A 499 25.64 -20.79 12.75
CA SER A 499 26.75 -20.30 13.58
C SER A 499 27.13 -18.85 13.30
N ASN A 500 26.82 -18.35 12.10
CA ASN A 500 27.03 -16.97 11.70
C ASN A 500 25.68 -16.22 11.70
N GLY A 501 25.46 -15.39 12.72
CA GLY A 501 24.25 -14.57 12.93
C GLY A 501 23.20 -15.16 13.88
N GLY A 502 23.09 -16.49 13.98
CA GLY A 502 22.21 -17.15 14.96
C GLY A 502 20.76 -17.38 14.54
N GLY A 503 20.40 -17.13 13.28
CA GLY A 503 19.06 -17.38 12.74
C GLY A 503 18.75 -18.85 12.50
N PHE A 504 17.45 -19.17 12.35
CA PHE A 504 16.99 -20.56 12.28
C PHE A 504 17.11 -21.15 10.87
N VAL A 505 17.69 -22.34 10.77
CA VAL A 505 17.78 -23.12 9.52
C VAL A 505 17.07 -24.46 9.70
N ALA A 506 16.05 -24.70 8.88
CA ALA A 506 15.33 -25.98 8.87
C ALA A 506 16.27 -27.12 8.44
N SER A 507 16.05 -28.32 8.99
CA SER A 507 16.83 -29.52 8.66
C SER A 507 16.77 -29.96 7.18
N THR A 508 15.82 -29.41 6.42
CA THR A 508 15.61 -29.63 4.99
C THR A 508 16.27 -28.57 4.11
N ALA A 509 16.68 -27.44 4.67
CA ALA A 509 17.34 -26.37 3.96
C ALA A 509 18.87 -26.54 3.96
N HIS A 510 19.55 -25.89 3.03
CA HIS A 510 21.01 -25.85 2.95
C HIS A 510 21.50 -24.41 3.01
N VAL A 511 22.41 -24.14 3.96
CA VAL A 511 23.04 -22.82 4.15
C VAL A 511 24.55 -23.04 4.31
N ASP A 512 25.36 -22.30 3.55
CA ASP A 512 26.83 -22.33 3.66
C ASP A 512 27.31 -21.60 4.93
N ASP A 513 28.43 -22.06 5.52
CA ASP A 513 29.02 -21.43 6.72
C ASP A 513 29.36 -19.93 6.53
N SER A 514 29.60 -19.50 5.30
CA SER A 514 29.92 -18.09 4.94
C SER A 514 28.70 -17.17 4.93
N VAL A 515 27.49 -17.71 4.85
CA VAL A 515 26.25 -16.93 4.87
C VAL A 515 26.02 -16.36 6.26
N TYR A 516 25.56 -15.11 6.35
CA TYR A 516 25.04 -14.55 7.59
C TYR A 516 23.53 -14.78 7.68
N VAL A 517 23.06 -15.37 8.77
CA VAL A 517 21.62 -15.52 9.05
C VAL A 517 21.33 -14.88 10.41
N GLY A 518 20.72 -13.70 10.41
CA GLY A 518 20.43 -12.90 11.61
C GLY A 518 19.50 -13.62 12.59
N LYS A 519 19.55 -13.24 13.87
CA LYS A 519 18.88 -13.93 14.98
C LYS A 519 17.38 -14.23 14.76
N ASN A 520 16.68 -13.34 14.05
CA ASN A 520 15.24 -13.39 13.82
C ASN A 520 14.90 -14.00 12.46
N ALA A 521 15.88 -14.09 11.56
CA ALA A 521 15.71 -14.58 10.20
C ALA A 521 15.56 -16.10 10.15
N LYS A 522 14.88 -16.59 9.11
CA LYS A 522 14.52 -18.00 8.95
C LYS A 522 14.82 -18.50 7.54
N VAL A 523 15.53 -19.63 7.44
CA VAL A 523 15.75 -20.36 6.18
C VAL A 523 15.05 -21.73 6.27
N LEU A 524 14.03 -21.94 5.43
CA LEU A 524 13.02 -22.97 5.55
C LEU A 524 12.82 -23.79 4.27
N GLY A 525 12.01 -24.84 4.37
CA GLY A 525 11.73 -25.73 3.26
C GLY A 525 13.00 -26.38 2.71
N TRP A 526 13.12 -26.40 1.40
CA TRP A 526 14.27 -26.89 0.62
C TRP A 526 15.12 -25.74 0.07
N ALA A 527 15.06 -24.56 0.69
CA ALA A 527 15.83 -23.40 0.26
C ALA A 527 17.35 -23.68 0.31
N THR A 528 18.08 -23.06 -0.61
CA THR A 528 19.54 -23.11 -0.69
C THR A 528 20.11 -21.70 -0.65
N VAL A 529 20.92 -21.40 0.38
CA VAL A 529 21.58 -20.11 0.55
C VAL A 529 23.10 -20.30 0.57
N THR A 530 23.82 -19.64 -0.34
CA THR A 530 25.26 -19.89 -0.58
C THR A 530 26.05 -18.61 -0.80
N GLY A 531 27.39 -18.70 -0.80
CA GLY A 531 28.25 -17.54 -1.03
C GLY A 531 28.34 -16.60 0.18
N ASN A 532 28.32 -15.29 -0.05
CA ASN A 532 28.37 -14.25 0.98
C ASN A 532 26.99 -13.61 1.22
N ALA A 533 25.91 -14.33 0.91
CA ALA A 533 24.56 -13.80 1.10
C ALA A 533 24.30 -13.44 2.59
N ARG A 534 23.49 -12.41 2.81
CA ARG A 534 23.05 -11.97 4.13
C ARG A 534 21.54 -12.06 4.23
N ILE A 535 21.04 -12.89 5.15
CA ILE A 535 19.62 -12.96 5.52
C ILE A 535 19.51 -12.35 6.92
N ASP A 536 18.85 -11.22 7.08
CA ASP A 536 18.83 -10.46 8.36
C ASP A 536 17.42 -10.03 8.76
N ASP A 537 17.31 -9.42 9.94
CA ASP A 537 16.04 -8.98 10.55
C ASP A 537 15.04 -10.15 10.61
N TYR A 538 13.81 -9.96 10.12
CA TYR A 538 12.74 -10.96 10.08
C TYR A 538 12.61 -11.67 8.72
N ALA A 539 13.60 -11.52 7.83
CA ALA A 539 13.53 -12.09 6.49
C ALA A 539 13.36 -13.62 6.49
N ILE A 540 12.58 -14.10 5.52
CA ILE A 540 12.26 -15.52 5.36
C ILE A 540 12.63 -15.99 3.95
N VAL A 541 13.51 -16.99 3.88
CA VAL A 541 13.80 -17.73 2.65
C VAL A 541 13.19 -19.12 2.78
N THR A 542 12.29 -19.52 1.88
CA THR A 542 11.52 -20.77 1.99
C THR A 542 11.24 -21.42 0.63
N GLY A 543 10.47 -22.52 0.61
CA GLY A 543 10.14 -23.25 -0.60
C GLY A 543 11.34 -24.03 -1.13
N SER A 544 11.70 -23.82 -2.39
CA SER A 544 12.91 -24.31 -3.08
C SER A 544 13.75 -23.13 -3.59
N ALA A 545 13.66 -21.97 -2.94
CA ALA A 545 14.33 -20.74 -3.37
C ALA A 545 15.86 -20.88 -3.32
N ASN A 546 16.54 -20.17 -4.22
CA ASN A 546 17.99 -20.09 -4.28
C ASN A 546 18.46 -18.65 -4.02
N VAL A 547 19.24 -18.45 -2.97
CA VAL A 547 19.87 -17.17 -2.66
C VAL A 547 21.40 -17.36 -2.71
N SER A 548 22.11 -16.53 -3.48
CA SER A 548 23.56 -16.70 -3.67
C SER A 548 24.30 -15.39 -3.95
N GLY A 549 25.64 -15.44 -4.07
CA GLY A 549 26.46 -14.25 -4.33
C GLY A 549 26.63 -13.40 -3.08
N ASN A 550 26.48 -12.09 -3.21
CA ASN A 550 26.43 -11.08 -2.15
C ASN A 550 25.01 -10.55 -1.94
N ALA A 551 23.98 -11.34 -2.27
CA ALA A 551 22.59 -10.92 -2.14
C ALA A 551 22.24 -10.60 -0.67
N VAL A 552 21.43 -9.56 -0.45
CA VAL A 552 20.90 -9.18 0.87
C VAL A 552 19.40 -9.41 0.87
N VAL A 553 18.91 -10.11 1.90
CA VAL A 553 17.49 -10.24 2.21
C VAL A 553 17.28 -9.77 3.65
N ASN A 554 16.62 -8.63 3.86
CA ASN A 554 16.47 -7.97 5.17
C ASN A 554 15.03 -7.50 5.42
N GLY A 555 14.78 -6.81 6.54
CA GLY A 555 13.45 -6.41 6.96
C GLY A 555 12.53 -7.62 7.21
N HIS A 556 11.33 -7.57 6.65
CA HIS A 556 10.30 -8.61 6.64
C HIS A 556 10.16 -9.30 5.27
N ALA A 557 11.17 -9.18 4.40
CA ALA A 557 11.12 -9.71 3.05
C ALA A 557 10.93 -11.24 3.00
N VAL A 558 10.21 -11.72 1.99
CA VAL A 558 9.94 -13.14 1.75
C VAL A 558 10.42 -13.57 0.38
N VAL A 559 11.36 -14.53 0.35
CA VAL A 559 11.82 -15.21 -0.86
C VAL A 559 11.33 -16.66 -0.81
N ALA A 560 10.43 -17.05 -1.72
CA ALA A 560 9.75 -18.33 -1.63
C ALA A 560 9.63 -19.07 -2.98
N GLU A 561 9.01 -20.25 -2.93
CA GLU A 561 8.76 -21.12 -4.09
C GLU A 561 10.06 -21.46 -4.84
N ASN A 562 10.21 -21.19 -6.13
CA ASN A 562 11.42 -21.48 -6.91
C ASN A 562 12.22 -20.21 -7.25
N ALA A 563 12.03 -19.13 -6.51
CA ALA A 563 12.67 -17.85 -6.78
C ALA A 563 14.20 -17.95 -6.71
N THR A 564 14.89 -17.14 -7.52
CA THR A 564 16.34 -17.00 -7.49
C THR A 564 16.74 -15.56 -7.22
N VAL A 565 17.48 -15.31 -6.15
CA VAL A 565 18.09 -14.02 -5.81
C VAL A 565 19.61 -14.21 -5.80
N LYS A 566 20.35 -13.42 -6.57
CA LYS A 566 21.79 -13.65 -6.73
C LYS A 566 22.57 -12.39 -7.03
N ASP A 567 23.88 -12.54 -7.16
CA ASP A 567 24.83 -11.46 -7.44
C ASP A 567 24.82 -10.43 -6.30
N ASN A 568 24.53 -9.15 -6.52
CA ASN A 568 24.45 -8.12 -5.48
C ASN A 568 23.01 -7.66 -5.20
N ALA A 569 22.01 -8.46 -5.58
CA ALA A 569 20.61 -8.10 -5.44
C ALA A 569 20.21 -7.83 -3.99
N ILE A 570 19.29 -6.89 -3.80
CA ILE A 570 18.75 -6.51 -2.48
C ILE A 570 17.25 -6.80 -2.48
N VAL A 571 16.78 -7.48 -1.45
CA VAL A 571 15.36 -7.74 -1.20
C VAL A 571 15.05 -7.32 0.24
N GLY A 572 14.41 -6.16 0.42
CA GLY A 572 14.30 -5.50 1.73
C GLY A 572 12.88 -5.15 2.13
N ASP A 573 12.76 -4.44 3.26
CA ASP A 573 11.49 -3.98 3.84
C ASP A 573 10.42 -5.07 3.89
N TYR A 574 9.30 -4.94 3.17
CA TYR A 574 8.19 -5.88 3.10
C TYR A 574 8.08 -6.50 1.71
N ALA A 575 9.20 -6.76 1.03
CA ALA A 575 9.21 -7.23 -0.36
C ALA A 575 8.98 -8.74 -0.52
N GLY A 576 8.40 -9.11 -1.66
CA GLY A 576 8.03 -10.49 -2.00
C GLY A 576 8.66 -10.95 -3.31
N VAL A 577 9.46 -12.02 -3.28
CA VAL A 577 10.06 -12.63 -4.47
C VAL A 577 9.68 -14.11 -4.53
N MET A 578 8.77 -14.46 -5.42
CA MET A 578 8.17 -15.80 -5.44
C MET A 578 7.92 -16.31 -6.88
N GLY A 579 7.33 -17.49 -7.06
CA GLY A 579 7.28 -18.17 -8.35
C GLY A 579 8.64 -18.73 -8.77
N ASN A 580 8.95 -18.62 -10.05
CA ASN A 580 10.26 -18.79 -10.67
C ASN A 580 10.95 -17.44 -10.96
N SER A 581 10.59 -16.37 -10.24
CA SER A 581 11.13 -15.04 -10.46
C SER A 581 12.65 -14.99 -10.24
N VAL A 582 13.34 -14.10 -10.94
CA VAL A 582 14.80 -13.94 -10.84
C VAL A 582 15.14 -12.49 -10.55
N VAL A 583 15.86 -12.25 -9.46
CA VAL A 583 16.45 -10.95 -9.11
C VAL A 583 17.98 -11.10 -9.12
N SER A 584 18.66 -10.28 -9.91
CA SER A 584 20.11 -10.42 -10.15
C SER A 584 20.82 -9.08 -10.37
N ASP A 585 22.13 -9.13 -10.59
CA ASP A 585 23.01 -7.95 -10.71
C ASP A 585 22.92 -7.07 -9.45
N ASN A 586 22.59 -5.78 -9.57
CA ASN A 586 22.40 -4.83 -8.46
C ASN A 586 20.91 -4.47 -8.24
N ALA A 587 20.00 -5.31 -8.74
CA ALA A 587 18.57 -5.03 -8.69
C ALA A 587 18.03 -5.01 -7.25
N ARG A 588 16.95 -4.26 -7.04
CA ARG A 588 16.31 -4.06 -5.73
C ARG A 588 14.83 -4.41 -5.81
N VAL A 589 14.34 -5.16 -4.83
CA VAL A 589 12.91 -5.34 -4.56
C VAL A 589 12.70 -4.94 -3.10
N ILE A 590 12.13 -3.77 -2.86
CA ILE A 590 12.08 -3.11 -1.55
C ILE A 590 10.68 -2.56 -1.29
N GLU A 591 10.48 -1.89 -0.15
CA GLU A 591 9.18 -1.47 0.36
C GLU A 591 8.19 -2.65 0.33
N SER A 592 7.00 -2.48 -0.24
CA SER A 592 5.99 -3.53 -0.39
C SER A 592 5.98 -4.14 -1.81
N GLY A 593 7.11 -4.12 -2.50
CA GLY A 593 7.23 -4.61 -3.88
C GLY A 593 7.11 -6.14 -3.99
N LEU A 594 6.31 -6.61 -4.95
CA LEU A 594 6.08 -8.03 -5.24
C LEU A 594 6.49 -8.39 -6.66
N VAL A 595 7.30 -9.44 -6.81
CA VAL A 595 7.55 -10.12 -8.09
C VAL A 595 7.15 -11.60 -8.01
N PHE A 596 6.33 -12.04 -8.96
CA PHE A 596 5.69 -13.37 -8.96
C PHE A 596 5.71 -14.02 -10.35
N ASN A 597 5.43 -15.32 -10.41
CA ASN A 597 5.46 -16.15 -11.62
C ASN A 597 6.86 -16.25 -12.23
N ASP A 598 7.13 -15.64 -13.38
CA ASP A 598 8.41 -15.73 -14.10
C ASP A 598 9.04 -14.32 -14.26
N TYR A 599 8.67 -13.37 -13.41
CA TYR A 599 9.11 -11.98 -13.52
C TYR A 599 10.62 -11.84 -13.26
N LYS A 600 11.29 -10.93 -13.98
CA LYS A 600 12.75 -10.75 -13.88
C LYS A 600 13.15 -9.32 -13.54
N VAL A 601 14.04 -9.15 -12.57
CA VAL A 601 14.62 -7.87 -12.18
C VAL A 601 16.14 -7.97 -12.28
N SER A 602 16.78 -7.03 -12.99
CA SER A 602 18.22 -7.09 -13.31
C SER A 602 18.82 -5.70 -13.55
N GLY A 603 20.14 -5.60 -13.71
CA GLY A 603 20.84 -4.31 -13.75
C GLY A 603 20.75 -3.59 -12.40
N ASP A 604 20.37 -2.31 -12.42
CA ASP A 604 20.17 -1.46 -11.25
C ASP A 604 18.67 -1.12 -11.05
N ALA A 605 17.76 -1.94 -11.60
CA ALA A 605 16.33 -1.70 -11.56
C ALA A 605 15.78 -1.87 -10.14
N THR A 606 14.77 -1.06 -9.80
CA THR A 606 14.10 -1.09 -8.49
C THR A 606 12.63 -1.44 -8.67
N ILE A 607 12.14 -2.40 -7.90
CA ILE A 607 10.71 -2.65 -7.68
C ILE A 607 10.39 -2.17 -6.27
N LYS A 608 9.55 -1.15 -6.14
CA LYS A 608 9.18 -0.52 -4.87
C LYS A 608 7.71 -0.06 -4.86
N GLY A 609 7.30 0.67 -3.84
CA GLY A 609 5.92 1.00 -3.57
C GLY A 609 5.14 -0.24 -3.16
N VAL A 610 3.88 -0.31 -3.54
CA VAL A 610 3.07 -1.53 -3.40
C VAL A 610 3.14 -2.36 -4.70
N THR A 611 4.14 -2.19 -5.57
CA THR A 611 4.19 -2.74 -6.94
C THR A 611 3.91 -4.25 -7.05
N TYR A 612 3.11 -4.69 -8.04
CA TYR A 612 2.97 -6.10 -8.44
C TYR A 612 3.52 -6.36 -9.86
N GLY A 613 4.70 -6.99 -9.95
CA GLY A 613 5.29 -7.51 -11.19
C GLY A 613 5.00 -9.01 -11.38
N LEU A 614 4.15 -9.37 -12.35
CA LEU A 614 3.62 -10.72 -12.52
C LEU A 614 3.92 -11.29 -13.92
N ALA A 615 3.37 -12.47 -14.20
CA ALA A 615 3.54 -13.20 -15.45
C ALA A 615 5.03 -13.32 -15.86
N LYS A 616 5.36 -13.03 -17.13
CA LYS A 616 6.73 -13.08 -17.68
C LYS A 616 7.33 -11.69 -17.87
N GLY A 617 6.88 -10.72 -17.07
CA GLY A 617 7.34 -9.34 -17.17
C GLY A 617 8.79 -9.17 -16.71
N SER A 618 9.35 -7.98 -16.91
CA SER A 618 10.69 -7.70 -16.41
C SER A 618 10.97 -6.22 -16.21
N ALA A 619 11.76 -5.89 -15.20
CA ALA A 619 12.43 -4.61 -15.06
C ALA A 619 13.94 -4.81 -15.22
N ASN A 620 14.60 -3.97 -16.03
CA ASN A 620 16.04 -4.02 -16.19
C ASN A 620 16.64 -2.62 -16.36
N GLY A 621 17.97 -2.55 -16.35
CA GLY A 621 18.67 -1.27 -16.48
C GLY A 621 18.43 -0.44 -15.23
N GLN A 622 17.75 0.69 -15.38
CA GLN A 622 17.55 1.67 -14.31
C GLN A 622 16.06 1.98 -14.13
N ALA A 623 15.19 1.06 -14.55
CA ALA A 623 13.75 1.19 -14.39
C ALA A 623 13.36 1.15 -12.91
N ILE A 624 12.39 1.97 -12.54
CA ILE A 624 11.78 1.93 -11.21
C ILE A 624 10.29 1.65 -11.40
N ALA A 625 9.79 0.51 -10.91
CA ALA A 625 8.35 0.29 -10.77
C ALA A 625 7.94 0.69 -9.36
N ASP A 626 6.92 1.53 -9.23
CA ASP A 626 6.59 2.22 -7.98
C ASP A 626 5.08 2.45 -7.81
N GLY A 627 4.67 2.83 -6.60
CA GLY A 627 3.30 3.15 -6.24
C GLY A 627 2.37 1.96 -6.43
N ASP A 628 1.29 2.16 -7.18
CA ASP A 628 0.30 1.13 -7.51
C ASP A 628 0.61 0.36 -8.80
N TYR A 629 1.84 0.44 -9.35
CA TYR A 629 2.21 -0.24 -10.60
C TYR A 629 1.85 -1.73 -10.58
N TYR A 630 1.28 -2.20 -11.68
CA TYR A 630 0.83 -3.58 -11.84
C TYR A 630 1.12 -4.07 -13.25
N ASP A 631 1.68 -5.27 -13.37
CA ASP A 631 1.90 -5.92 -14.64
C ASP A 631 1.55 -7.41 -14.60
N ASP A 632 0.48 -7.80 -15.29
CA ASP A 632 0.14 -9.19 -15.62
C ASP A 632 0.31 -9.49 -17.12
N SER A 633 0.78 -8.50 -17.89
CA SER A 633 0.85 -8.51 -19.35
C SER A 633 2.17 -9.03 -19.91
N SER A 634 3.11 -9.39 -19.03
CA SER A 634 4.47 -9.80 -19.37
C SER A 634 5.30 -8.70 -20.06
N ARG A 635 5.14 -7.44 -19.62
CA ARG A 635 5.82 -6.31 -20.25
C ARG A 635 7.25 -6.14 -19.72
N THR A 636 8.09 -5.47 -20.50
CA THR A 636 9.45 -5.11 -20.10
C THR A 636 9.58 -3.61 -19.91
N ILE A 637 10.01 -3.17 -18.72
CA ILE A 637 10.37 -1.79 -18.43
C ILE A 637 11.89 -1.66 -18.30
N THR A 638 12.44 -0.54 -18.80
CA THR A 638 13.91 -0.39 -18.97
C THR A 638 14.46 0.93 -18.44
N ASN A 639 13.64 1.97 -18.32
CA ASN A 639 14.10 3.30 -17.93
C ASN A 639 12.98 4.06 -17.20
N GLY A 640 13.37 4.91 -16.24
CA GLY A 640 12.49 5.84 -15.55
C GLY A 640 11.54 5.19 -14.56
N THR A 641 10.83 6.02 -13.81
CA THR A 641 9.83 5.57 -12.83
C THR A 641 8.47 5.37 -13.48
N VAL A 642 7.88 4.19 -13.30
CA VAL A 642 6.58 3.78 -13.84
C VAL A 642 5.62 3.55 -12.67
N PHE A 643 4.45 4.16 -12.75
CA PHE A 643 3.35 3.99 -11.80
C PHE A 643 2.15 3.34 -12.48
N GLY A 644 1.06 3.14 -11.74
CA GLY A 644 -0.27 2.89 -12.29
C GLY A 644 -0.63 1.44 -12.50
N TRP A 645 -1.77 1.05 -11.95
CA TRP A 645 -2.41 -0.23 -12.24
C TRP A 645 -2.83 -0.37 -13.72
N ALA A 646 -3.29 0.74 -14.32
CA ALA A 646 -3.76 0.82 -15.71
C ALA A 646 -2.84 1.71 -16.55
N SER A 647 -1.63 1.23 -16.84
CA SER A 647 -0.61 1.99 -17.57
C SER A 647 -0.49 1.56 -19.04
N PRO A 648 -0.79 2.42 -20.02
CA PRO A 648 -0.58 2.14 -21.44
C PRO A 648 0.90 1.98 -21.77
N ASP A 649 1.24 1.11 -22.73
CA ASP A 649 2.62 0.90 -23.16
C ASP A 649 3.31 2.21 -23.59
N ALA A 650 2.57 3.13 -24.22
CA ALA A 650 3.10 4.43 -24.63
C ALA A 650 3.55 5.27 -23.42
N TYR A 651 2.80 5.25 -22.31
CA TYR A 651 3.20 5.90 -21.06
C TYR A 651 4.47 5.27 -20.51
N VAL A 652 4.47 3.94 -20.37
CA VAL A 652 5.60 3.15 -19.84
C VAL A 652 6.88 3.36 -20.63
N GLN A 653 6.80 3.40 -21.96
CA GLN A 653 7.96 3.58 -22.84
C GLN A 653 8.44 5.03 -22.93
N SER A 654 7.60 6.00 -22.53
CA SER A 654 7.92 7.44 -22.59
C SER A 654 8.57 7.99 -21.32
N ARG A 655 8.71 7.17 -20.27
CA ARG A 655 9.12 7.65 -18.96
C ARG A 655 10.47 8.34 -19.03
N PRO A 656 10.57 9.57 -18.47
CA PRO A 656 11.82 10.30 -18.45
C PRO A 656 12.83 9.54 -17.61
N TYR A 657 14.09 9.72 -17.97
CA TYR A 657 15.18 8.96 -17.39
C TYR A 657 16.37 9.89 -17.13
N LYS A 658 16.87 9.83 -15.90
CA LYS A 658 18.08 10.50 -15.47
C LYS A 658 19.03 9.44 -14.92
N ASP A 659 20.19 9.34 -15.57
CA ASP A 659 21.14 8.25 -15.34
C ASP A 659 21.68 8.27 -13.91
N GLY A 660 21.62 7.11 -13.24
CA GLY A 660 22.11 6.93 -11.88
C GLY A 660 21.13 7.33 -10.77
N GLN A 661 20.04 8.04 -11.08
CA GLN A 661 19.18 8.61 -10.06
C GLN A 661 18.22 7.61 -9.42
N MET A 662 18.14 7.64 -8.09
CA MET A 662 17.22 6.82 -7.28
C MET A 662 16.12 7.66 -6.64
N ALA A 663 16.48 8.83 -6.10
CA ALA A 663 15.59 9.70 -5.36
C ALA A 663 16.06 11.17 -5.40
N GLY A 664 15.16 12.10 -5.06
CA GLY A 664 15.54 13.51 -4.94
C GLY A 664 14.47 14.38 -4.31
N LEU A 665 14.83 14.99 -3.18
CA LEU A 665 14.07 16.05 -2.51
C LEU A 665 14.59 17.39 -3.03
N GLU A 666 13.81 18.06 -3.88
CA GLU A 666 14.22 19.32 -4.54
C GLU A 666 13.62 20.56 -3.84
N PHE A 667 12.72 20.36 -2.88
CA PHE A 667 12.05 21.42 -2.10
C PHE A 667 11.45 22.56 -2.95
N ASP A 668 11.05 22.28 -4.19
CA ASP A 668 10.52 23.25 -5.16
C ASP A 668 9.14 23.82 -4.79
N SER A 669 8.52 23.24 -3.77
CA SER A 669 7.23 23.56 -3.20
C SER A 669 7.29 23.44 -1.68
N ASP A 670 6.27 23.98 -1.00
CA ASP A 670 6.22 23.99 0.48
C ASP A 670 6.46 22.59 1.06
N SER A 671 7.62 22.44 1.70
CA SER A 671 8.10 21.19 2.28
C SER A 671 8.16 21.24 3.81
N SER A 672 7.43 22.17 4.42
CA SER A 672 7.41 22.36 5.89
C SER A 672 6.82 21.16 6.65
N HIS A 673 5.98 20.36 5.99
CA HIS A 673 5.37 19.15 6.55
C HIS A 673 5.82 17.86 5.85
N ILE A 674 5.80 17.85 4.52
CA ILE A 674 6.21 16.72 3.70
C ILE A 674 7.09 17.22 2.55
N ALA A 675 8.26 16.63 2.38
CA ALA A 675 9.13 16.88 1.24
C ALA A 675 8.91 15.78 0.19
N ASN A 676 8.29 16.11 -0.94
CA ASN A 676 8.04 15.12 -1.99
C ASN A 676 9.32 14.70 -2.69
N ASP A 677 9.45 13.40 -2.99
CA ASP A 677 10.43 12.93 -3.96
C ASP A 677 9.98 13.35 -5.38
N THR A 678 10.92 13.87 -6.16
CA THR A 678 10.67 14.34 -7.53
C THR A 678 10.55 13.21 -8.54
N TYR A 679 11.06 12.02 -8.23
CA TYR A 679 11.21 10.89 -9.16
C TYR A 679 10.36 9.69 -8.77
N THR A 680 10.07 9.52 -7.48
CA THR A 680 9.37 8.35 -6.93
C THR A 680 8.11 8.75 -6.18
N SER A 681 7.37 7.77 -5.68
CA SER A 681 6.26 7.99 -4.77
C SER A 681 6.67 8.14 -3.31
N THR A 682 7.94 8.06 -2.99
CA THR A 682 8.43 8.26 -1.63
C THR A 682 8.38 9.75 -1.26
N TYR A 683 8.45 10.07 0.03
CA TYR A 683 8.58 11.43 0.51
C TYR A 683 9.32 11.46 1.86
N GLY A 684 9.94 12.60 2.17
CA GLY A 684 10.48 12.88 3.49
C GLY A 684 9.43 13.47 4.43
N VAL A 685 9.43 13.05 5.69
CA VAL A 685 8.54 13.57 6.73
C VAL A 685 9.27 14.62 7.55
N SER A 686 8.69 15.81 7.68
CA SER A 686 9.28 16.89 8.47
C SER A 686 8.94 16.77 9.95
N ILE A 687 9.97 16.76 10.80
CA ILE A 687 9.83 16.82 12.26
C ILE A 687 10.09 18.25 12.74
N GLY A 688 9.17 18.77 13.54
CA GLY A 688 9.27 20.09 14.15
C GLY A 688 8.91 21.26 13.22
N ALA A 689 8.33 21.00 12.04
CA ALA A 689 7.90 21.99 11.05
C ALA A 689 9.02 22.97 10.65
N PRO A 690 10.09 22.50 9.99
CA PRO A 690 11.15 23.34 9.45
C PRO A 690 10.58 24.40 8.50
N THR A 691 11.29 25.53 8.42
CA THR A 691 10.81 26.68 7.66
C THR A 691 11.17 26.51 6.19
N TRP A 692 10.16 26.46 5.33
CA TRP A 692 10.35 26.51 3.88
C TRP A 692 10.33 27.95 3.37
N GLU A 693 11.27 28.28 2.48
CA GLU A 693 11.37 29.58 1.81
C GLU A 693 11.52 29.38 0.30
N GLU A 694 10.68 30.03 -0.52
CA GLU A 694 10.79 30.00 -1.99
C GLU A 694 12.19 30.45 -2.46
N THR A 695 12.81 31.38 -1.74
CA THR A 695 14.18 31.81 -2.01
C THR A 695 14.84 32.22 -0.71
N ARG A 696 16.05 31.71 -0.50
CA ARG A 696 16.92 32.15 0.60
C ARG A 696 18.30 32.49 0.05
N THR A 697 18.67 33.77 0.11
CA THR A 697 19.83 34.31 -0.63
C THR A 697 19.72 33.93 -2.12
N SER A 698 20.66 33.16 -2.66
CA SER A 698 20.63 32.63 -4.02
C SER A 698 20.04 31.21 -4.17
N GLY A 699 19.74 30.51 -3.07
CA GLY A 699 19.07 29.19 -3.09
C GLY A 699 17.57 29.31 -3.37
N LYS A 700 16.95 28.27 -3.93
CA LYS A 700 15.56 28.26 -4.41
C LYS A 700 14.83 27.02 -3.93
N GLY A 701 13.75 27.22 -3.16
CA GLY A 701 13.10 26.12 -2.49
C GLY A 701 13.99 25.62 -1.36
N VAL A 702 14.09 26.40 -0.29
CA VAL A 702 15.07 26.15 0.78
C VAL A 702 14.35 25.73 2.04
N LEU A 703 14.75 24.59 2.59
CA LEU A 703 14.29 24.13 3.89
C LEU A 703 15.32 24.49 4.95
N THR A 704 14.92 25.28 5.95
CA THR A 704 15.77 25.72 7.06
C THR A 704 15.38 25.01 8.33
N PHE A 705 16.36 24.35 8.95
CA PHE A 705 16.21 23.58 10.18
C PHE A 705 16.73 24.39 11.38
N THR A 706 15.91 24.55 12.41
CA THR A 706 16.34 25.05 13.72
C THR A 706 16.75 23.88 14.64
N GLU A 707 17.10 24.20 15.88
CA GLU A 707 17.34 23.20 16.92
C GLU A 707 16.12 22.27 17.09
N ASN A 708 16.34 20.95 17.03
CA ASN A 708 15.33 19.87 17.07
C ASN A 708 14.42 19.72 15.83
N GLN A 709 14.78 20.30 14.68
CA GLN A 709 14.08 20.08 13.41
C GLN A 709 14.94 19.25 12.46
N TYR A 710 14.29 18.33 11.74
CA TYR A 710 14.95 17.47 10.75
C TYR A 710 13.90 16.86 9.82
N LEU A 711 14.36 16.29 8.70
CA LEU A 711 13.56 15.43 7.83
C LEU A 711 13.88 13.97 8.11
N ILE A 712 12.85 13.12 8.17
CA ILE A 712 12.98 11.68 8.08
C ILE A 712 12.89 11.31 6.60
N ALA A 713 13.96 10.74 6.05
CA ALA A 713 13.99 10.11 4.75
C ALA A 713 13.55 8.64 4.84
N ASP A 714 13.23 8.08 3.69
CA ASP A 714 12.84 6.69 3.53
C ASP A 714 14.05 5.76 3.50
N SER A 715 13.89 4.52 3.97
CA SER A 715 14.97 3.52 4.03
C SER A 715 15.59 3.23 2.66
N SER A 716 14.82 3.39 1.58
CA SER A 716 15.29 3.18 0.21
C SER A 716 16.48 4.09 -0.19
N TYR A 717 16.76 5.14 0.58
CA TYR A 717 17.92 6.02 0.36
C TYR A 717 19.24 5.36 0.80
N ALA A 718 19.17 4.29 1.61
CA ALA A 718 20.28 3.48 2.06
C ALA A 718 20.26 2.03 1.53
N GLU A 719 19.19 1.62 0.82
CA GLU A 719 19.08 0.30 0.17
C GLU A 719 19.97 0.20 -1.10
N LEU A 720 21.25 0.54 -0.96
CA LEU A 720 22.22 0.75 -2.04
C LEU A 720 23.57 0.10 -1.71
N ARG A 721 24.23 -0.42 -2.75
CA ARG A 721 25.63 -0.87 -2.69
C ARG A 721 26.57 0.30 -2.93
N ASP A 722 26.40 0.92 -4.08
CA ASP A 722 27.08 2.15 -4.47
C ASP A 722 26.12 3.32 -4.28
N ALA A 723 26.63 4.47 -3.84
CA ALA A 723 25.84 5.69 -3.68
C ALA A 723 26.63 6.98 -4.00
N ASP A 724 25.92 7.99 -4.50
CA ASP A 724 26.37 9.39 -4.56
C ASP A 724 25.27 10.28 -3.97
N TYR A 725 25.51 10.72 -2.73
CA TYR A 725 24.64 11.62 -1.97
C TYR A 725 25.04 13.06 -2.26
N GLN A 726 24.15 13.83 -2.88
CA GLN A 726 24.41 15.21 -3.28
C GLN A 726 23.45 16.17 -2.60
N THR A 727 23.98 17.29 -2.09
CA THR A 727 23.18 18.35 -1.46
C THR A 727 23.85 19.71 -1.63
N ALA A 728 23.09 20.77 -1.46
CA ALA A 728 23.62 22.10 -1.23
C ALA A 728 23.12 22.63 0.11
N VAL A 729 24.04 23.13 0.92
CA VAL A 729 23.77 23.58 2.29
C VAL A 729 24.35 24.97 2.53
N LEU A 730 23.61 25.77 3.30
CA LEU A 730 24.01 27.07 3.84
C LEU A 730 24.06 26.95 5.36
N MET A 731 25.27 26.94 5.90
CA MET A 731 25.53 26.71 7.34
C MET A 731 25.72 28.03 8.07
N ARG A 732 25.01 28.20 9.19
CA ARG A 732 25.19 29.30 10.16
C ARG A 732 25.90 28.81 11.41
N GLU A 733 25.51 27.62 11.82
CA GLU A 733 26.01 26.87 12.95
C GLU A 733 26.41 25.48 12.46
N ASP A 734 27.13 24.77 13.32
CA ASP A 734 27.56 23.42 13.06
C ASP A 734 26.37 22.47 13.28
N GLY A 735 26.10 21.61 12.30
CA GLY A 735 24.97 20.67 12.29
C GLY A 735 25.24 19.39 11.51
N ASP A 736 24.21 18.56 11.41
CA ASP A 736 24.25 17.28 10.71
C ASP A 736 23.60 17.44 9.34
N ILE A 737 24.31 17.06 8.28
CA ILE A 737 23.78 17.12 6.91
C ILE A 737 22.89 15.89 6.67
N PHE A 738 23.40 14.71 6.97
CA PHE A 738 22.61 13.48 7.04
C PHE A 738 23.16 12.52 8.08
N ASN A 739 22.26 11.72 8.66
CA ASN A 739 22.57 10.68 9.62
C ASN A 739 21.69 9.45 9.35
N PHE A 740 22.29 8.41 8.78
CA PHE A 740 21.59 7.18 8.42
C PHE A 740 22.06 6.02 9.30
N GLY A 741 21.11 5.24 9.83
CA GLY A 741 21.37 4.06 10.63
C GLY A 741 20.97 4.22 12.10
N THR A 742 21.67 3.50 12.96
CA THR A 742 21.50 3.45 14.42
C THR A 742 22.69 4.12 15.11
N GLY A 743 22.77 4.04 16.45
CA GLY A 743 23.99 4.45 17.17
C GLY A 743 25.22 3.57 16.90
N GLU A 744 25.02 2.30 16.51
CA GLU A 744 26.14 1.35 16.32
C GLU A 744 26.48 1.10 14.85
N LYS A 745 25.46 1.04 13.98
CA LYS A 745 25.59 0.85 12.53
C LYS A 745 25.13 2.13 11.83
N TYR A 746 26.01 2.89 11.19
CA TYR A 746 25.62 4.18 10.60
C TYR A 746 26.54 4.64 9.47
N ILE A 747 26.04 5.56 8.65
CA ILE A 747 26.82 6.45 7.80
C ILE A 747 26.31 7.88 8.04
N ARG A 748 27.23 8.80 8.38
CA ARG A 748 26.89 10.15 8.83
C ARG A 748 27.80 11.18 8.21
N LEU A 749 27.24 12.30 7.77
CA LEU A 749 27.98 13.48 7.36
C LEU A 749 27.64 14.65 8.29
N THR A 750 28.60 15.00 9.14
CA THR A 750 28.46 16.07 10.13
C THR A 750 29.44 17.20 9.85
N THR A 751 29.19 18.35 10.48
CA THR A 751 29.97 19.57 10.29
C THR A 751 30.50 20.08 11.62
N ASP A 752 31.73 20.61 11.62
CA ASP A 752 32.30 21.34 12.75
C ASP A 752 33.34 22.35 12.28
N ASN A 753 33.09 23.62 12.59
CA ASN A 753 33.96 24.77 12.36
C ASN A 753 34.53 24.85 10.94
N GLY A 754 33.66 24.74 9.94
CA GLY A 754 34.04 24.80 8.51
C GLY A 754 34.59 23.49 7.94
N ALA A 755 34.72 22.42 8.74
CA ALA A 755 35.11 21.10 8.27
C ALA A 755 33.90 20.17 8.07
N LEU A 756 34.07 19.18 7.19
CA LEU A 756 33.14 18.06 7.01
C LEU A 756 33.76 16.78 7.54
N TYR A 757 32.91 15.96 8.16
CA TYR A 757 33.28 14.68 8.75
C TYR A 757 32.31 13.62 8.26
N LEU A 758 32.83 12.69 7.45
CA LEU A 758 32.10 11.48 7.09
C LEU A 758 32.56 10.36 8.01
N THR A 759 31.64 9.73 8.72
CA THR A 759 31.92 8.57 9.58
C THR A 759 30.98 7.42 9.25
N ALA A 760 31.49 6.20 9.27
CA ALA A 760 30.75 4.99 8.98
C ALA A 760 31.12 3.85 9.94
N SER A 761 30.12 3.06 10.33
CA SER A 761 30.29 1.86 11.15
C SER A 761 29.26 0.80 10.73
N ASP A 762 29.69 -0.45 10.59
CA ASP A 762 28.80 -1.60 10.38
C ASP A 762 28.54 -2.37 11.71
N GLY A 763 28.96 -1.78 12.83
CA GLY A 763 28.94 -2.40 14.15
C GLY A 763 30.15 -3.29 14.43
N THR A 764 31.04 -3.52 13.48
CA THR A 764 32.29 -4.29 13.65
C THR A 764 33.53 -3.49 13.25
N LYS A 765 33.43 -2.74 12.16
CA LYS A 765 34.42 -1.83 11.61
C LYS A 765 34.02 -0.39 11.82
N PHE A 766 35.01 0.48 11.79
CA PHE A 766 34.83 1.93 11.81
C PHE A 766 35.75 2.56 10.76
N GLU A 767 35.17 3.43 9.93
CA GLU A 767 35.84 4.09 8.81
C GLU A 767 35.40 5.57 8.78
N GLY A 768 36.26 6.46 8.31
CA GLY A 768 35.91 7.88 8.26
C GLY A 768 36.89 8.74 7.48
N LEU A 769 36.41 9.90 7.06
CA LEU A 769 37.14 10.87 6.23
C LEU A 769 36.85 12.30 6.70
N GLU A 770 37.89 13.13 6.75
CA GLU A 770 37.82 14.54 7.16
C GLU A 770 38.17 15.45 5.97
N VAL A 771 37.37 16.51 5.78
CA VAL A 771 37.70 17.62 4.88
C VAL A 771 37.76 18.91 5.69
N LYS A 772 38.97 19.46 5.86
CA LYS A 772 39.18 20.77 6.50
C LYS A 772 38.86 21.90 5.55
N ASP A 773 38.44 23.03 6.10
CA ASP A 773 38.12 24.26 5.34
C ASP A 773 37.18 23.97 4.16
N ALA A 774 36.25 23.04 4.35
CA ALA A 774 35.31 22.57 3.35
C ALA A 774 34.30 23.66 2.98
N TYR A 775 33.83 24.42 3.97
CA TYR A 775 32.84 25.47 3.78
C TYR A 775 33.14 26.70 4.64
N GLU A 776 32.49 27.81 4.31
CA GLU A 776 32.52 29.05 5.09
C GLU A 776 31.12 29.34 5.61
N LYS A 777 30.97 29.63 6.91
CA LYS A 777 29.68 29.99 7.52
C LYS A 777 29.07 31.19 6.78
N GLY A 778 27.77 31.12 6.50
CA GLY A 778 27.06 32.12 5.70
C GLY A 778 27.24 32.00 4.18
N LYS A 779 27.96 31.00 3.67
CA LYS A 779 28.06 30.71 2.23
C LYS A 779 27.48 29.34 1.91
N TRP A 780 26.94 29.20 0.71
CA TRP A 780 26.49 27.91 0.19
C TRP A 780 27.69 27.03 -0.17
N ALA A 781 27.59 25.76 0.21
CA ALA A 781 28.47 24.69 -0.23
C ALA A 781 27.65 23.61 -0.92
N VAL A 782 28.02 23.26 -2.16
CA VAL A 782 27.55 22.04 -2.83
C VAL A 782 28.46 20.91 -2.40
N ILE A 783 27.89 19.83 -1.89
CA ILE A 783 28.61 18.69 -1.34
C ILE A 783 28.12 17.42 -2.02
N SER A 784 29.06 16.57 -2.43
CA SER A 784 28.80 15.21 -2.92
C SER A 784 29.65 14.22 -2.14
N VAL A 785 29.00 13.19 -1.57
CA VAL A 785 29.63 12.03 -0.94
C VAL A 785 29.42 10.82 -1.84
N VAL A 786 30.49 10.38 -2.49
CA VAL A 786 30.48 9.25 -3.43
C VAL A 786 31.08 8.03 -2.74
N ILE A 787 30.29 7.00 -2.51
CA ILE A 787 30.71 5.69 -1.97
C ILE A 787 30.52 4.66 -3.09
N VAL A 788 31.59 4.27 -3.77
CA VAL A 788 31.53 3.38 -4.95
C VAL A 788 32.73 2.44 -4.95
N ASP A 789 32.51 1.15 -5.25
CA ASP A 789 33.58 0.16 -5.44
C ASP A 789 34.57 0.10 -4.24
N ASN A 790 34.06 0.17 -3.01
CA ASN A 790 34.84 0.27 -1.76
C ASN A 790 35.73 1.52 -1.62
N THR A 791 35.40 2.59 -2.35
CA THR A 791 36.09 3.87 -2.27
C THR A 791 35.11 4.95 -1.84
N VAL A 792 35.64 5.97 -1.16
CA VAL A 792 34.87 7.16 -0.82
C VAL A 792 35.54 8.41 -1.33
N GLU A 793 34.76 9.33 -1.89
CA GLU A 793 35.19 10.66 -2.32
C GLU A 793 34.25 11.72 -1.74
N ILE A 794 34.81 12.81 -1.21
CA ILE A 794 34.05 14.00 -0.82
C ILE A 794 34.42 15.14 -1.77
N ASN A 795 33.44 15.56 -2.55
CA ASN A 795 33.54 16.73 -3.44
C ASN A 795 32.86 17.92 -2.77
N VAL A 796 33.48 19.09 -2.89
CA VAL A 796 32.90 20.35 -2.43
C VAL A 796 33.05 21.40 -3.53
N ASN A 797 31.92 21.98 -3.94
CA ASN A 797 31.81 23.00 -4.97
C ASN A 797 32.48 22.61 -6.30
N GLY A 798 32.31 21.37 -6.77
CA GLY A 798 32.90 20.91 -8.04
C GLY A 798 34.30 20.31 -7.92
N GLU A 799 34.92 20.34 -6.74
CA GLU A 799 36.29 19.89 -6.52
C GLU A 799 36.36 18.74 -5.53
N MET A 800 37.02 17.63 -5.90
CA MET A 800 37.37 16.56 -4.98
C MET A 800 38.31 17.07 -3.89
N LYS A 801 37.84 17.10 -2.64
CA LYS A 801 38.63 17.59 -1.50
C LYS A 801 39.29 16.46 -0.71
N ALA A 802 38.67 15.28 -0.66
CA ALA A 802 39.25 14.11 -0.03
C ALA A 802 38.80 12.82 -0.71
N SER A 803 39.62 11.77 -0.56
CA SER A 803 39.32 10.41 -1.01
C SER A 803 39.93 9.38 -0.05
N GLY A 804 39.29 8.22 0.11
CA GLY A 804 39.76 7.14 0.96
C GLY A 804 39.20 5.78 0.55
N GLU A 805 39.56 4.75 1.31
CA GLU A 805 38.92 3.43 1.26
C GLU A 805 37.71 3.45 2.21
N MET A 806 36.59 2.89 1.76
CA MET A 806 35.39 2.70 2.58
C MET A 806 34.73 1.40 2.15
N THR A 807 34.75 0.38 3.02
CA THR A 807 34.20 -0.96 2.74
C THR A 807 32.80 -1.17 3.31
N ILE A 808 32.25 -0.16 3.98
CA ILE A 808 30.90 -0.14 4.52
C ILE A 808 29.97 0.47 3.47
N ASP A 809 29.12 -0.37 2.87
CA ASP A 809 28.12 0.08 1.90
C ASP A 809 26.90 0.67 2.64
N PRO A 810 26.09 1.55 2.02
CA PRO A 810 24.83 2.02 2.61
C PRO A 810 23.89 0.89 3.07
N ILE A 811 23.81 -0.20 2.32
CA ILE A 811 23.00 -1.37 2.67
C ILE A 811 23.45 -2.03 3.98
N ASP A 812 24.69 -1.83 4.44
CA ASP A 812 25.21 -2.47 5.65
C ASP A 812 24.68 -1.82 6.95
N ILE A 813 24.12 -0.62 6.85
CA ILE A 813 23.57 0.11 8.00
C ILE A 813 22.06 0.01 8.12
N VAL A 814 21.39 -0.55 7.12
CA VAL A 814 19.94 -0.78 7.13
C VAL A 814 19.61 -1.85 8.16
N SER A 815 18.63 -1.55 9.02
CA SER A 815 18.07 -2.47 10.01
C SER A 815 16.73 -1.95 10.52
N GLU A 816 15.97 -2.79 11.22
CA GLU A 816 14.64 -2.46 11.75
C GLU A 816 14.58 -1.19 12.63
N ASP A 817 15.60 -0.95 13.46
CA ASP A 817 15.68 0.21 14.37
C ASP A 817 16.43 1.41 13.75
N ALA A 818 16.80 1.34 12.47
CA ALA A 818 17.55 2.41 11.81
C ALA A 818 16.66 3.62 11.51
N THR A 819 17.23 4.81 11.69
CA THR A 819 16.62 6.09 11.31
C THR A 819 17.40 6.71 10.16
N TYR A 820 16.72 7.40 9.25
CA TYR A 820 17.33 8.06 8.11
C TYR A 820 17.04 9.56 8.17
N ILE A 821 17.93 10.32 8.78
CA ILE A 821 17.69 11.73 9.12
C ILE A 821 18.47 12.64 8.16
N LEU A 822 17.80 13.69 7.67
CA LEU A 822 18.41 14.76 6.88
C LEU A 822 18.24 16.10 7.59
N GLY A 823 19.32 16.87 7.63
CA GLY A 823 19.36 18.20 8.22
C GLY A 823 19.30 18.22 9.75
N GLY A 824 19.84 19.30 10.32
CA GLY A 824 19.85 19.57 11.76
C GLY A 824 20.81 20.70 12.11
N GLY A 825 20.67 21.32 13.28
CA GLY A 825 21.65 22.25 13.83
C GLY A 825 21.79 23.60 13.09
N GLY A 826 20.70 24.20 12.62
CA GLY A 826 20.72 25.58 12.12
C GLY A 826 21.07 25.75 10.63
N LEU A 827 21.24 24.66 9.89
CA LEU A 827 21.54 24.70 8.45
C LEU A 827 20.29 24.94 7.60
N SER A 828 20.50 25.50 6.42
CA SER A 828 19.50 25.49 5.34
C SER A 828 19.94 24.55 4.22
N MET A 829 19.00 23.84 3.61
CA MET A 829 19.24 22.88 2.53
C MET A 829 18.40 23.23 1.30
N ASP A 830 19.02 23.21 0.12
CA ASP A 830 18.36 23.51 -1.16
C ASP A 830 17.80 22.25 -1.83
N TYR A 831 18.48 21.11 -1.68
CA TYR A 831 18.03 19.80 -2.16
C TYR A 831 18.80 18.67 -1.47
N PHE A 832 18.29 17.45 -1.55
CA PHE A 832 19.02 16.22 -1.25
C PHE A 832 18.73 15.16 -2.31
N ARG A 833 19.77 14.66 -2.98
CA ARG A 833 19.64 13.69 -4.08
C ARG A 833 20.42 12.42 -3.78
N VAL A 834 19.84 11.30 -4.17
CA VAL A 834 20.43 9.97 -4.04
C VAL A 834 20.58 9.35 -5.42
N ASN A 835 21.79 8.88 -5.71
CA ASN A 835 22.12 8.17 -6.93
C ASN A 835 22.84 6.87 -6.56
N TYR A 836 22.65 5.78 -7.30
CA TYR A 836 23.35 4.49 -7.04
C TYR A 836 24.70 4.37 -7.75
N LYS A 837 25.21 5.49 -8.26
CA LYS A 837 26.53 5.61 -8.86
C LYS A 837 26.95 7.07 -8.85
N LYS A 838 28.24 7.32 -9.04
CA LYS A 838 28.78 8.66 -9.26
C LYS A 838 28.10 9.35 -10.44
N VAL A 839 27.54 10.52 -10.23
CA VAL A 839 26.99 11.39 -11.28
C VAL A 839 27.66 12.77 -11.23
N ALA A 840 27.40 13.61 -12.24
CA ALA A 840 27.90 14.98 -12.21
C ALA A 840 27.19 15.78 -11.12
N GLU A 841 27.95 16.58 -10.36
CA GLU A 841 27.37 17.57 -9.43
C GLU A 841 26.50 18.59 -10.20
N PRO A 842 25.43 19.12 -9.58
CA PRO A 842 24.60 20.11 -10.21
C PRO A 842 25.34 21.43 -10.47
N GLU A 843 24.77 22.23 -11.38
CA GLU A 843 25.33 23.53 -11.73
C GLU A 843 25.35 24.46 -10.51
N TYR A 844 26.53 25.02 -10.21
CA TYR A 844 26.72 25.96 -9.12
C TYR A 844 26.24 27.36 -9.52
N TYR A 845 25.16 27.84 -8.89
CA TYR A 845 24.60 29.19 -9.11
C TYR A 845 24.52 30.04 -7.83
N TYR A 846 25.04 29.54 -6.71
CA TYR A 846 25.00 30.27 -5.44
C TYR A 846 26.00 31.42 -5.47
N THR A 847 25.52 32.65 -5.35
CA THR A 847 26.31 33.88 -5.52
C THR A 847 26.18 34.85 -4.35
N GLU A 848 25.17 34.65 -3.51
CA GLU A 848 24.89 35.49 -2.35
C GLU A 848 25.31 34.81 -1.04
N THR A 849 25.56 35.61 -0.01
CA THR A 849 26.07 35.17 1.29
C THR A 849 25.32 35.85 2.43
N GLU A 850 25.14 35.17 3.55
CA GLU A 850 24.62 35.75 4.79
C GLU A 850 25.75 36.30 5.65
N ASN A 851 25.54 37.46 6.26
CA ASN A 851 26.43 37.96 7.31
C ASN A 851 26.11 37.21 8.60
N VAL A 852 26.89 36.18 8.90
CA VAL A 852 26.86 35.49 10.18
C VAL A 852 27.89 36.19 11.07
N GLU A 853 27.49 36.71 12.24
CA GLU A 853 28.43 37.30 13.20
C GLU A 853 29.41 36.22 13.65
N THR A 854 30.60 36.21 13.05
CA THR A 854 31.72 35.41 13.54
C THR A 854 32.30 36.16 14.74
N GLU A 855 31.89 35.81 15.97
CA GLU A 855 32.68 36.18 17.15
C GLU A 855 34.16 35.73 16.93
N PRO A 856 35.16 36.49 17.38
CA PRO A 856 36.56 36.15 17.17
C PRO A 856 36.86 34.76 17.74
N VAL A 857 37.34 33.88 16.89
CA VAL A 857 37.78 32.52 17.22
C VAL A 857 38.92 32.59 18.25
N GLU A 858 38.65 32.25 19.52
CA GLU A 858 39.67 31.61 20.34
C GLU A 858 39.86 30.16 19.84
N PRO A 859 41.09 29.64 19.74
CA PRO A 859 41.34 28.30 19.23
C PRO A 859 41.05 27.27 20.33
N GLU A 860 39.79 27.12 20.71
CA GLU A 860 39.32 25.95 21.45
C GLU A 860 38.54 25.10 20.46
N PRO A 861 39.04 23.90 20.10
CA PRO A 861 38.27 23.02 19.26
C PRO A 861 37.12 22.48 20.10
N MET A 862 35.87 22.75 19.73
CA MET A 862 34.74 22.08 20.34
C MET A 862 34.53 20.70 19.69
N TYR A 863 35.61 19.91 19.59
CA TYR A 863 35.50 18.47 19.45
C TYR A 863 34.96 17.93 20.79
N LEU A 864 33.88 17.15 20.79
CA LEU A 864 33.72 16.16 21.85
C LEU A 864 34.73 15.04 21.53
N TYR A 865 35.96 15.19 22.02
CA TYR A 865 36.91 14.08 22.00
C TYR A 865 36.27 12.88 22.69
N GLY A 866 36.24 11.75 21.98
CA GLY A 866 35.57 10.54 22.44
C GLY A 866 34.07 10.45 22.16
N ASP A 867 33.47 11.38 21.42
CA ASP A 867 32.23 11.12 20.68
C ASP A 867 32.64 10.51 19.33
N MET A 868 32.54 9.19 19.25
CA MET A 868 33.04 8.43 18.12
C MET A 868 32.02 8.30 17.00
N ASN A 869 30.75 8.52 17.33
CA ASN A 869 29.64 8.35 16.40
C ASN A 869 29.11 9.69 15.88
N GLY A 870 29.55 10.81 16.45
CA GLY A 870 29.21 12.16 16.01
C GLY A 870 27.80 12.59 16.38
N ASP A 871 27.13 11.90 17.32
CA ASP A 871 25.80 12.26 17.84
C ASP A 871 25.83 13.38 18.88
N ARG A 872 27.02 13.92 19.19
CA ARG A 872 27.28 14.94 20.21
C ARG A 872 27.00 14.46 21.64
N VAL A 873 26.92 13.15 21.86
CA VAL A 873 26.63 12.52 23.15
C VAL A 873 27.66 11.45 23.48
N ILE A 874 28.65 11.79 24.32
CA ILE A 874 29.64 10.81 24.80
C ILE A 874 28.98 9.78 25.72
N ASN A 875 28.93 8.53 25.26
CA ASN A 875 28.34 7.41 25.98
C ASN A 875 29.14 6.11 25.78
N VAL A 876 28.58 4.97 26.23
CA VAL A 876 29.27 3.67 26.18
C VAL A 876 29.46 3.12 24.76
N ILE A 877 28.62 3.55 23.81
CA ILE A 877 28.74 3.22 22.39
C ILE A 877 30.05 3.79 21.85
N ASP A 878 30.38 5.02 22.22
CA ASP A 878 31.62 5.65 21.75
C ASP A 878 32.87 4.93 22.26
N LEU A 879 32.85 4.51 23.53
CA LEU A 879 33.94 3.69 24.07
C LEU A 879 34.09 2.36 23.32
N ALA A 880 32.98 1.76 22.85
CA ALA A 880 33.02 0.55 22.04
C ALA A 880 33.58 0.83 20.64
N LEU A 881 33.16 1.92 20.00
CA LEU A 881 33.64 2.35 18.68
C LEU A 881 35.12 2.71 18.70
N LEU A 882 35.62 3.42 19.72
CA LEU A 882 37.03 3.73 19.89
C LEU A 882 37.89 2.47 19.96
N LYS A 883 37.42 1.43 20.68
CA LYS A 883 38.10 0.13 20.73
C LYS A 883 38.13 -0.54 19.37
N LYS A 884 37.01 -0.52 18.62
CA LYS A 884 36.93 -1.09 17.26
C LYS A 884 37.87 -0.37 16.30
N GLN A 885 37.92 0.97 16.37
CA GLN A 885 38.82 1.79 15.59
C GLN A 885 40.29 1.38 15.79
N ILE A 886 40.75 1.28 17.05
CA ILE A 886 42.13 0.89 17.38
C ILE A 886 42.48 -0.50 16.81
N LEU A 887 41.51 -1.42 16.79
CA LEU A 887 41.70 -2.76 16.23
C LEU A 887 41.73 -2.78 14.70
N SER A 888 41.00 -1.86 14.06
CA SER A 888 40.93 -1.73 12.59
C SER A 888 42.16 -1.04 11.97
N GLY A 889 42.90 -0.24 12.74
CA GLY A 889 44.05 0.53 12.24
C GLY A 889 43.68 1.85 11.56
N SER A 890 42.39 2.20 11.47
CA SER A 890 41.89 3.49 11.00
C SER A 890 42.20 4.61 12.00
N VAL A 891 42.80 5.73 11.56
CA VAL A 891 43.17 6.85 12.45
C VAL A 891 42.27 8.05 12.16
N TYR A 892 41.44 8.42 13.14
CA TYR A 892 40.45 9.48 13.03
C TYR A 892 40.42 10.32 14.32
N ARG A 893 40.56 11.64 14.17
CA ARG A 893 41.02 12.55 15.22
C ARG A 893 40.15 12.61 16.48
N GLN A 894 38.85 12.27 16.39
CA GLN A 894 37.95 12.23 17.54
C GLN A 894 38.34 11.16 18.58
N GLY A 895 39.09 10.13 18.18
CA GLY A 895 39.56 9.06 19.07
C GLY A 895 40.81 9.39 19.90
N ASP A 896 41.44 10.55 19.69
CA ASP A 896 42.61 11.05 20.45
C ASP A 896 42.13 11.73 21.75
N CYS A 897 41.43 10.96 22.59
CA CYS A 897 40.81 11.42 23.84
C CYS A 897 41.82 11.92 24.88
N ASP A 898 43.09 11.51 24.82
CA ASP A 898 44.14 11.98 25.72
C ASP A 898 45.01 13.12 25.15
N GLY A 899 44.84 13.44 23.86
CA GLY A 899 45.43 14.59 23.19
C GLY A 899 46.93 14.42 22.89
N ASP A 900 47.45 13.19 22.89
CA ASP A 900 48.84 12.89 22.59
C ASP A 900 49.17 12.85 21.10
N GLY A 901 48.15 12.97 20.25
CA GLY A 901 48.27 12.98 18.79
C GLY A 901 48.37 11.59 18.17
N THR A 902 48.17 10.54 18.97
CA THR A 902 48.05 9.14 18.56
C THR A 902 46.74 8.56 19.11
N ILE A 903 46.27 7.44 18.55
CA ILE A 903 45.04 6.79 19.01
C ILE A 903 45.41 5.40 19.51
N GLY A 904 45.17 5.13 20.79
CA GLY A 904 45.58 3.90 21.43
C GLY A 904 44.95 3.65 22.80
N VAL A 905 45.64 2.87 23.62
CA VAL A 905 45.12 2.43 24.93
C VAL A 905 44.95 3.59 25.91
N GLY A 906 45.73 4.67 25.75
CA GLY A 906 45.62 5.89 26.56
C GLY A 906 44.24 6.54 26.41
N ASP A 907 43.75 6.65 25.18
CA ASP A 907 42.45 7.21 24.85
C ASP A 907 41.28 6.40 25.39
N ILE A 908 41.37 5.07 25.31
CA ILE A 908 40.38 4.16 25.92
C ILE A 908 40.28 4.44 27.42
N ILE A 909 41.42 4.61 28.09
CA ILE A 909 41.45 4.88 29.53
C ILE A 909 40.88 6.27 29.83
N ALA A 910 41.18 7.28 29.02
CA ALA A 910 40.65 8.62 29.16
C ALA A 910 39.12 8.63 29.04
N LEU A 911 38.59 8.06 27.96
CA LEU A 911 37.15 7.98 27.69
C LEU A 911 36.41 7.12 28.73
N GLN A 912 36.98 5.98 29.13
CA GLN A 912 36.40 5.12 30.16
C GLN A 912 36.36 5.79 31.54
N ARG A 913 37.39 6.56 31.90
CA ARG A 913 37.40 7.36 33.14
C ARG A 913 36.34 8.45 33.11
N TYR A 914 36.14 9.07 31.96
CA TYR A 914 35.12 10.09 31.76
C TYR A 914 33.70 9.52 31.96
N LEU A 915 33.38 8.42 31.29
CA LEU A 915 32.09 7.73 31.44
C LEU A 915 31.84 7.26 32.88
N HIS A 916 32.88 6.79 33.58
CA HIS A 916 32.78 6.42 34.99
C HIS A 916 32.51 7.64 35.91
N LYS A 917 33.00 8.84 35.56
CA LYS A 917 32.67 10.09 36.29
C LYS A 917 31.21 10.51 36.05
N LEU A 918 30.70 10.37 34.81
CA LEU A 918 29.31 10.68 34.45
C LEU A 918 28.29 9.76 35.12
N GLY A 919 28.58 8.45 35.24
CA GLY A 919 27.73 7.47 35.93
C GLY A 919 27.46 7.77 37.42
N ASN A 920 28.24 8.66 38.04
CA ASN A 920 28.03 9.14 39.41
C ASN A 920 27.28 10.49 39.51
N THR A 921 27.00 11.17 38.40
CA THR A 921 26.44 12.54 38.38
C THR A 921 25.19 12.70 37.52
N GLY A 922 24.84 11.72 36.67
CA GLY A 922 23.59 11.74 35.89
C GLY A 922 23.51 12.86 34.85
N LEU A 923 24.66 13.40 34.43
CA LEU A 923 24.76 14.46 33.42
C LEU A 923 25.18 13.86 32.07
N THR A 924 24.69 14.45 30.98
CA THR A 924 25.36 14.47 29.67
C THR A 924 26.43 15.57 29.71
N GLY A 925 27.61 15.36 29.12
CA GLY A 925 28.68 16.34 29.21
C GLY A 925 29.67 16.29 28.05
N THR A 926 30.31 17.43 27.82
CA THR A 926 31.51 17.64 27.00
C THR A 926 32.76 17.13 27.73
N LEU A 927 33.64 16.35 27.07
CA LEU A 927 34.99 16.04 27.56
C LEU A 927 35.87 17.29 27.38
N PRO A 928 36.28 18.02 28.44
CA PRO A 928 37.21 19.11 28.27
C PRO A 928 38.60 18.58 27.96
N LYS A 929 39.27 19.20 26.99
CA LYS A 929 40.68 18.95 26.71
C LYS A 929 41.49 19.26 27.98
N HIS A 930 42.16 18.24 28.51
CA HIS A 930 43.04 18.26 29.70
C HIS A 930 42.36 18.28 31.08
N GLU A 931 42.01 17.09 31.61
CA GLU A 931 42.08 16.79 33.07
C GLU A 931 42.51 15.35 33.38
#